data_AF-A0A1H0CPJ8-F1
#
_entry.id   AF-A0A1H0CPJ8-F1
#
_cell.length_a   1.000
_cell.length_b   1.000
_cell.length_c   1.000
_cell.angle_alpha   90.00
_cell.angle_beta   90.00
_cell.angle_gamma   90.00
#
_symmetry.space_group_name_H-M   'P 1'
#
loop_
_entity.id
_entity.type
_entity.pdbx_description
1 polymer ?
#
loop_
_entity_poly.entity_id
_entity_poly.type
_entity_poly.pdbx_seq_one_letter_code
_entity_poly.pdbx_strand_id
1 'polypeptide(L)'
;MRLKHYLYITTLVLLTACNNSDELTDGTPRANDAIQLSAGIVKGSHAVVTRAAGDTYQALTVGTAIALQVSGTWTGHTQEEVVKTTTAEAELSTNTSNGLSLTPVLYWDDYGMADPANATTGRTTGLTIYGAAVNGLTTAPAISDYTALVWDVNADQTTGWSEKNLLISNNVKANNTYKFDARGTGKQLEFRHALSKVTVSLKAGEGFADSKFVNDPTVTLLDWAHTNGTVNVTDGTVTLGNNTGVTMYQAATAATGYNVTKEALVMPGSAFIKGADIIRINADDNIYYVSSEKIRAAINAADHDTDDLTKAGKNYIIKVTVNKTAIQVSATVVDWTTVEAAEELPKILVNNAYGDKGKSFDKAFDFYRSTSLNNGYSKDAEMSYATATGWTMTPQLYWPDHLTHYQFRGVWPTTAKVVDGEDATMGMQVIKVNNVAYQEGTFPSDLLIARPEIAEDAVCTNKEPGHTTTKLFEGGICATEGNINLNFRYMMAQVEVNLITASSGDNQVNLTGAKVELVNVKNTGDVTLGTREVVPTGVAGEYVLDEDANDANKRLSAIVPQDLSDMKFRITITNGTDETDVYYADVASIVDQTSNEKITAWKSGEHYVYALNLQKTKLTVSATLTDWKKVNASENVWF
;
A
#
# COMPACT_ATOMS: atom_id res chain seq x y z
N MET A 1 -9.65 -58.65 -68.38
CA MET A 1 -10.64 -58.11 -69.35
C MET A 1 -11.08 -56.74 -68.86
N ARG A 2 -11.22 -55.75 -69.76
CA ARG A 2 -11.63 -54.32 -69.62
C ARG A 2 -11.65 -53.63 -68.23
N LEU A 3 -11.05 -52.43 -68.22
CA LEU A 3 -11.02 -51.40 -67.17
C LEU A 3 -12.20 -50.40 -67.31
N LYS A 4 -12.32 -49.45 -66.35
CA LYS A 4 -13.15 -48.20 -66.33
C LYS A 4 -14.56 -48.34 -65.72
N HIS A 5 -15.11 -47.36 -64.96
CA HIS A 5 -14.58 -46.07 -64.44
C HIS A 5 -15.24 -45.69 -63.08
N TYR A 6 -14.69 -44.69 -62.39
CA TYR A 6 -15.20 -44.07 -61.15
C TYR A 6 -16.33 -43.05 -61.43
N LEU A 7 -17.19 -42.80 -60.42
CA LEU A 7 -17.42 -41.42 -59.93
C LEU A 7 -17.92 -41.41 -58.47
N TYR A 8 -17.46 -40.44 -57.67
CA TYR A 8 -18.08 -40.05 -56.40
C TYR A 8 -19.20 -39.04 -56.66
N ILE A 9 -20.23 -38.98 -55.80
CA ILE A 9 -21.12 -37.81 -55.70
C ILE A 9 -21.16 -37.36 -54.23
N THR A 10 -20.49 -36.25 -53.97
CA THR A 10 -20.63 -35.42 -52.77
C THR A 10 -21.68 -34.31 -53.00
N THR A 11 -21.89 -33.47 -51.98
CA THR A 11 -22.58 -32.17 -52.04
C THR A 11 -24.04 -32.13 -52.48
N LEU A 12 -24.91 -31.83 -51.52
CA LEU A 12 -25.81 -30.69 -51.66
C LEU A 12 -25.55 -29.73 -50.49
N VAL A 13 -24.56 -28.85 -50.66
CA VAL A 13 -24.32 -27.73 -49.74
C VAL A 13 -25.33 -26.64 -50.09
N LEU A 14 -26.03 -26.11 -49.08
CA LEU A 14 -26.82 -24.89 -49.22
C LEU A 14 -25.86 -23.73 -49.49
N LEU A 15 -25.92 -23.19 -50.71
CA LEU A 15 -25.15 -22.03 -51.15
C LEU A 15 -25.73 -20.76 -50.53
N THR A 16 -25.39 -20.48 -49.28
CA THR A 16 -25.32 -19.08 -48.80
C THR A 16 -24.21 -18.39 -49.60
N ALA A 17 -24.56 -17.35 -50.34
CA ALA A 17 -23.65 -16.75 -51.31
C ALA A 17 -22.51 -15.98 -50.63
N CYS A 18 -21.27 -16.31 -50.99
CA CYS A 18 -20.14 -15.42 -50.76
C CYS A 18 -20.28 -14.20 -51.69
N ASN A 19 -20.75 -13.07 -51.18
CA ASN A 19 -20.86 -11.81 -51.94
C ASN A 19 -19.48 -11.16 -52.18
N ASN A 20 -18.64 -11.82 -52.98
CA ASN A 20 -17.58 -11.17 -53.74
C ASN A 20 -18.12 -10.91 -55.15
N SER A 21 -18.91 -9.83 -55.29
CA SER A 21 -19.48 -9.40 -56.57
C SER A 21 -19.14 -7.93 -56.83
N ASP A 22 -17.92 -7.71 -57.34
CA ASP A 22 -17.75 -6.63 -58.32
C ASP A 22 -18.65 -6.93 -59.54
N GLU A 23 -19.17 -5.87 -60.16
CA GLU A 23 -20.14 -5.89 -61.28
C GLU A 23 -21.51 -6.55 -60.99
N LEU A 24 -22.47 -5.74 -60.55
CA LEU A 24 -23.46 -5.19 -61.50
C LEU A 24 -24.33 -4.04 -60.94
N THR A 25 -24.72 -3.14 -61.85
CA THR A 25 -25.60 -1.97 -61.69
C THR A 25 -25.16 -0.84 -60.75
N ASP A 26 -24.82 0.30 -61.36
CA ASP A 26 -25.02 1.62 -60.74
C ASP A 26 -26.50 1.77 -60.38
N GLY A 27 -26.79 1.98 -59.09
CA GLY A 27 -28.14 1.99 -58.57
C GLY A 27 -28.24 2.59 -57.17
N THR A 28 -29.22 3.47 -56.99
CA THR A 28 -29.75 3.79 -55.67
C THR A 28 -30.47 2.56 -55.10
N PRO A 29 -30.44 2.32 -53.77
CA PRO A 29 -31.31 1.34 -53.12
C PRO A 29 -32.76 1.42 -53.60
N ARG A 30 -33.40 0.27 -53.75
CA ARG A 30 -34.80 0.13 -54.17
C ARG A 30 -35.70 0.04 -52.95
N ALA A 31 -36.97 0.39 -53.15
CA ALA A 31 -37.99 0.39 -52.10
C ALA A 31 -38.05 -0.92 -51.31
N ASN A 32 -37.99 -2.01 -52.05
CA ASN A 32 -38.11 -3.39 -51.61
C ASN A 32 -36.76 -4.05 -51.25
N ASP A 33 -35.66 -3.30 -51.15
CA ASP A 33 -34.38 -3.84 -50.69
C ASP A 33 -34.42 -3.98 -49.16
N ALA A 34 -33.83 -5.06 -48.64
CA ALA A 34 -33.79 -5.31 -47.20
C ALA A 34 -32.80 -4.39 -46.48
N ILE A 35 -33.11 -4.03 -45.24
CA ILE A 35 -32.23 -3.27 -44.35
C ILE A 35 -31.07 -4.19 -43.90
N GLN A 36 -29.88 -3.93 -44.44
CA GLN A 36 -28.66 -4.71 -44.15
C GLN A 36 -27.93 -4.16 -42.92
N LEU A 37 -27.78 -4.99 -41.89
CA LEU A 37 -27.08 -4.67 -40.65
C LEU A 37 -25.96 -5.67 -40.35
N SER A 38 -24.97 -5.23 -39.60
CA SER A 38 -23.97 -6.07 -38.94
C SER A 38 -23.86 -5.69 -37.47
N ALA A 39 -23.19 -6.50 -36.65
CA ALA A 39 -23.01 -6.24 -35.22
C ALA A 39 -21.60 -6.61 -34.74
N GLY A 40 -21.02 -5.77 -33.89
CA GLY A 40 -19.74 -6.05 -33.23
C GLY A 40 -19.70 -5.46 -31.82
N ILE A 41 -19.13 -6.22 -30.88
CA ILE A 41 -18.87 -5.77 -29.52
C ILE A 41 -17.62 -4.88 -29.53
N VAL A 42 -17.71 -3.70 -28.92
CA VAL A 42 -16.59 -2.76 -28.82
C VAL A 42 -15.63 -3.18 -27.71
N LYS A 43 -14.34 -3.33 -28.04
CA LYS A 43 -13.25 -3.46 -27.08
C LYS A 43 -12.74 -2.06 -26.72
N GLY A 44 -12.67 -1.73 -25.43
CA GLY A 44 -12.19 -0.42 -24.97
C GLY A 44 -13.29 0.56 -24.53
N SER A 45 -14.24 0.07 -23.71
CA SER A 45 -15.16 0.82 -22.84
C SER A 45 -16.25 1.75 -23.42
N HIS A 46 -17.02 2.29 -22.45
CA HIS A 46 -18.15 3.20 -22.51
C HIS A 46 -19.37 2.77 -23.34
N ALA A 47 -20.54 2.83 -22.70
CA ALA A 47 -21.85 2.77 -23.34
C ALA A 47 -22.24 4.07 -24.08
N VAL A 48 -21.47 5.15 -23.89
CA VAL A 48 -21.73 6.48 -24.45
C VAL A 48 -20.44 7.05 -25.03
N VAL A 49 -20.39 7.32 -26.35
CA VAL A 49 -19.24 7.96 -26.99
C VAL A 49 -19.69 8.92 -28.10
N THR A 50 -19.42 10.22 -27.94
CA THR A 50 -19.50 11.19 -29.04
C THR A 50 -18.18 11.21 -29.82
N ARG A 51 -17.96 10.17 -30.65
CA ARG A 51 -16.93 10.00 -31.71
C ARG A 51 -15.55 10.67 -31.50
N ALA A 52 -14.47 9.87 -31.45
CA ALA A 52 -13.31 9.95 -32.38
C ALA A 52 -12.11 9.06 -31.97
N ALA A 53 -12.29 7.74 -31.89
CA ALA A 53 -11.19 6.79 -31.78
C ALA A 53 -11.36 5.63 -32.79
N GLY A 54 -10.29 4.87 -33.02
CA GLY A 54 -10.28 3.70 -33.89
C GLY A 54 -10.72 2.44 -33.16
N ASP A 55 -11.99 2.39 -32.74
CA ASP A 55 -12.56 1.29 -31.96
C ASP A 55 -12.27 -0.08 -32.59
N THR A 56 -11.82 -1.03 -31.77
CA THR A 56 -11.54 -2.41 -32.22
C THR A 56 -12.66 -3.33 -31.77
N TYR A 57 -13.05 -4.27 -32.63
CA TYR A 57 -14.28 -5.05 -32.45
C TYR A 57 -14.01 -6.53 -32.14
N GLN A 58 -15.02 -7.17 -31.55
CA GLN A 58 -15.17 -8.61 -31.41
C GLN A 58 -16.54 -9.02 -31.96
N ALA A 59 -16.57 -10.09 -32.76
CA ALA A 59 -17.82 -10.70 -33.19
C ALA A 59 -18.59 -11.27 -31.99
N LEU A 60 -19.91 -11.13 -32.01
CA LEU A 60 -20.80 -11.86 -31.13
C LEU A 60 -20.71 -13.37 -31.43
N THR A 61 -21.05 -14.19 -30.45
CA THR A 61 -21.21 -15.63 -30.63
C THR A 61 -22.28 -15.90 -31.69
N VAL A 62 -22.00 -16.78 -32.64
CA VAL A 62 -22.98 -17.18 -33.68
C VAL A 62 -24.27 -17.71 -33.03
N GLY A 63 -25.43 -17.34 -33.57
CA GLY A 63 -26.74 -17.64 -32.99
C GLY A 63 -27.17 -16.70 -31.85
N THR A 64 -26.40 -15.66 -31.52
CA THR A 64 -26.86 -14.64 -30.55
C THR A 64 -28.09 -13.91 -31.10
N ALA A 65 -29.18 -13.93 -30.35
CA ALA A 65 -30.40 -13.22 -30.68
C ALA A 65 -30.40 -11.79 -30.09
N ILE A 66 -30.82 -10.85 -30.93
CA ILE A 66 -30.78 -9.41 -30.67
C ILE A 66 -32.20 -8.87 -30.77
N ALA A 67 -32.64 -8.10 -29.78
CA ALA A 67 -33.86 -7.30 -29.86
C ALA A 67 -33.53 -5.97 -30.53
N LEU A 68 -34.26 -5.63 -31.60
CA LEU A 68 -34.09 -4.38 -32.35
C LEU A 68 -35.37 -3.53 -32.32
N GLN A 69 -35.21 -2.23 -32.11
CA GLN A 69 -36.19 -1.20 -32.46
C GLN A 69 -35.60 -0.33 -33.57
N VAL A 70 -36.36 -0.16 -34.65
CA VAL A 70 -36.00 0.70 -35.79
C VAL A 70 -37.06 1.78 -35.92
N SER A 71 -36.64 3.04 -36.10
CA SER A 71 -37.55 4.13 -36.42
C SER A 71 -37.06 5.00 -37.58
N GLY A 72 -38.01 5.60 -38.28
CA GLY A 72 -37.81 6.51 -39.41
C GLY A 72 -39.06 7.35 -39.66
N THR A 73 -38.97 8.39 -40.49
CA THR A 73 -40.05 9.38 -40.66
C THR A 73 -40.81 9.25 -41.99
N TRP A 74 -42.14 9.33 -41.94
CA TRP A 74 -43.02 9.21 -43.11
C TRP A 74 -44.09 10.31 -43.19
N THR A 75 -43.84 11.32 -44.03
CA THR A 75 -44.72 12.47 -44.28
C THR A 75 -46.06 12.11 -44.94
N GLY A 76 -46.18 10.91 -45.54
CA GLY A 76 -47.41 10.37 -46.12
C GLY A 76 -48.28 9.55 -45.17
N HIS A 77 -47.86 9.36 -43.91
CA HIS A 77 -48.57 8.55 -42.91
C HIS A 77 -49.25 9.41 -41.82
N THR A 78 -50.17 8.84 -41.04
CA THR A 78 -50.88 9.55 -39.95
C THR A 78 -50.04 9.77 -38.69
N GLN A 79 -48.80 9.29 -38.68
CA GLN A 79 -47.79 9.51 -37.64
C GLN A 79 -46.50 9.92 -38.35
N GLU A 80 -45.86 11.00 -37.90
CA GLU A 80 -44.65 11.53 -38.54
C GLU A 80 -43.43 10.60 -38.36
N GLU A 81 -43.38 9.86 -37.25
CA GLU A 81 -42.43 8.77 -36.99
C GLU A 81 -43.14 7.41 -37.06
N VAL A 82 -42.48 6.46 -37.71
CA VAL A 82 -42.87 5.05 -37.82
C VAL A 82 -41.85 4.23 -37.04
N VAL A 83 -42.32 3.46 -36.05
CA VAL A 83 -41.49 2.59 -35.20
C VAL A 83 -41.88 1.14 -35.45
N LYS A 84 -40.90 0.26 -35.65
CA LYS A 84 -41.10 -1.20 -35.69
C LYS A 84 -40.09 -1.91 -34.79
N THR A 85 -40.48 -3.06 -34.28
CA THR A 85 -39.59 -3.98 -33.55
C THR A 85 -39.38 -5.26 -34.36
N THR A 86 -38.17 -5.80 -34.30
CA THR A 86 -37.81 -7.08 -34.92
C THR A 86 -36.79 -7.80 -34.03
N THR A 87 -36.58 -9.09 -34.25
CA THR A 87 -35.38 -9.78 -33.75
C THR A 87 -34.36 -9.97 -34.85
N ALA A 88 -33.08 -10.10 -34.50
CA ALA A 88 -32.04 -10.49 -35.43
C ALA A 88 -31.13 -11.57 -34.82
N GLU A 89 -30.65 -12.49 -35.65
CA GLU A 89 -29.68 -13.52 -35.29
C GLU A 89 -28.29 -13.16 -35.80
N ALA A 90 -27.27 -13.27 -34.94
CA ALA A 90 -25.88 -13.04 -35.29
C ALA A 90 -25.29 -14.21 -36.09
N GLU A 91 -24.97 -13.95 -37.36
CA GLU A 91 -24.46 -14.95 -38.30
C GLU A 91 -23.00 -15.36 -37.99
N LEU A 92 -22.53 -16.44 -38.63
CA LEU A 92 -21.15 -16.90 -38.48
C LEU A 92 -20.18 -15.85 -39.04
N SER A 93 -19.28 -15.33 -38.18
CA SER A 93 -18.24 -14.38 -38.60
C SER A 93 -16.88 -15.04 -38.78
N THR A 94 -16.15 -14.60 -39.81
CA THR A 94 -14.71 -14.82 -40.01
C THR A 94 -13.87 -13.58 -39.66
N ASN A 95 -14.52 -12.51 -39.21
CA ASN A 95 -13.97 -11.16 -39.01
C ASN A 95 -14.26 -10.67 -37.58
N THR A 96 -14.22 -9.35 -37.36
CA THR A 96 -14.47 -8.69 -36.07
C THR A 96 -15.93 -8.32 -35.81
N SER A 97 -16.85 -8.62 -36.73
CA SER A 97 -18.30 -8.38 -36.61
C SER A 97 -19.12 -9.40 -37.43
N ASN A 98 -20.38 -9.63 -37.05
CA ASN A 98 -21.30 -10.60 -37.65
C ASN A 98 -22.24 -9.92 -38.64
N GLY A 99 -22.68 -10.62 -39.69
CA GLY A 99 -23.91 -10.29 -40.39
C GLY A 99 -25.13 -10.52 -39.48
N LEU A 100 -26.26 -9.85 -39.76
CA LEU A 100 -27.51 -10.02 -39.01
C LEU A 100 -28.66 -10.49 -39.92
N SER A 101 -29.23 -11.65 -39.60
CA SER A 101 -30.46 -12.15 -40.22
C SER A 101 -31.68 -11.69 -39.42
N LEU A 102 -32.52 -10.81 -39.99
CA LEU A 102 -33.67 -10.18 -39.32
C LEU A 102 -34.97 -11.02 -39.47
N THR A 103 -35.73 -11.14 -38.39
CA THR A 103 -37.03 -11.85 -38.34
C THR A 103 -38.07 -11.05 -37.53
N PRO A 104 -39.09 -10.45 -38.17
CA PRO A 104 -39.27 -10.33 -39.63
C PRO A 104 -38.18 -9.48 -40.29
N VAL A 105 -37.92 -9.75 -41.57
CA VAL A 105 -37.08 -8.89 -42.42
C VAL A 105 -37.72 -7.50 -42.50
N LEU A 106 -36.90 -6.46 -42.36
CA LEU A 106 -37.31 -5.07 -42.51
C LEU A 106 -36.79 -4.51 -43.83
N TYR A 107 -37.60 -3.67 -44.47
CA TYR A 107 -37.35 -3.06 -45.77
C TYR A 107 -37.28 -1.53 -45.67
N TRP A 108 -36.85 -0.84 -46.73
CA TRP A 108 -36.77 0.64 -46.69
C TRP A 108 -38.12 1.33 -46.89
N ASP A 109 -39.06 0.70 -47.57
CA ASP A 109 -40.44 1.17 -47.72
C ASP A 109 -41.29 1.05 -46.44
N ASP A 110 -40.94 0.15 -45.51
CA ASP A 110 -41.55 -0.01 -44.18
C ASP A 110 -41.64 1.30 -43.36
N TYR A 111 -40.71 2.23 -43.61
CA TYR A 111 -40.58 3.53 -42.95
C TYR A 111 -40.87 4.69 -43.92
N GLY A 112 -41.47 4.38 -45.07
CA GLY A 112 -41.71 5.33 -46.16
C GLY A 112 -40.44 5.87 -46.83
N MET A 113 -39.22 5.45 -46.50
CA MET A 113 -37.99 6.08 -47.03
C MET A 113 -37.92 6.03 -48.56
N ALA A 114 -38.56 5.03 -49.17
CA ALA A 114 -38.70 4.88 -50.60
C ALA A 114 -39.76 5.80 -51.26
N ASP A 115 -40.68 6.38 -50.51
CA ASP A 115 -41.77 7.24 -50.99
C ASP A 115 -41.21 8.52 -51.66
N PRO A 116 -41.61 8.86 -52.90
CA PRO A 116 -41.27 10.15 -53.51
C PRO A 116 -41.69 11.38 -52.69
N ALA A 117 -42.75 11.29 -51.88
CA ALA A 117 -43.19 12.38 -50.99
C ALA A 117 -42.20 12.61 -49.82
N ASN A 118 -41.44 11.58 -49.42
CA ASN A 118 -40.41 11.66 -48.37
C ASN A 118 -39.03 12.06 -48.90
N ALA A 119 -38.92 12.49 -50.16
CA ALA A 119 -37.63 12.75 -50.80
C ALA A 119 -36.80 13.88 -50.14
N THR A 120 -37.46 14.81 -49.44
CA THR A 120 -36.82 15.93 -48.73
C THR A 120 -36.74 15.73 -47.21
N THR A 121 -37.62 14.90 -46.63
CA THR A 121 -37.77 14.69 -45.19
C THR A 121 -37.21 13.32 -44.76
N GLY A 122 -37.93 12.24 -45.03
CA GLY A 122 -37.53 10.88 -44.62
C GLY A 122 -36.14 10.52 -45.10
N ARG A 123 -35.88 10.62 -46.42
CA ARG A 123 -34.59 10.25 -47.02
C ARG A 123 -33.41 11.02 -46.45
N THR A 124 -33.60 12.28 -46.07
CA THR A 124 -32.53 13.13 -45.52
C THR A 124 -32.31 12.88 -44.03
N THR A 125 -33.34 12.45 -43.28
CA THR A 125 -33.21 12.04 -41.88
C THR A 125 -32.61 10.64 -41.73
N GLY A 126 -33.06 9.64 -42.50
CA GLY A 126 -32.63 8.25 -42.34
C GLY A 126 -33.18 7.56 -41.08
N LEU A 127 -32.54 6.46 -40.66
CA LEU A 127 -33.03 5.59 -39.59
C LEU A 127 -32.33 5.79 -38.24
N THR A 128 -33.10 5.65 -37.16
CA THR A 128 -32.61 5.35 -35.81
C THR A 128 -32.71 3.85 -35.59
N ILE A 129 -31.69 3.23 -34.96
CA ILE A 129 -31.74 1.81 -34.59
C ILE A 129 -31.17 1.64 -33.17
N TYR A 130 -31.99 1.07 -32.30
CA TYR A 130 -31.60 0.61 -30.97
C TYR A 130 -31.54 -0.91 -30.96
N GLY A 131 -30.48 -1.45 -30.37
CA GLY A 131 -30.29 -2.89 -30.22
C GLY A 131 -29.93 -3.27 -28.80
N ALA A 132 -30.40 -4.43 -28.36
CA ALA A 132 -30.06 -5.03 -27.07
C ALA A 132 -29.90 -6.54 -27.21
N ALA A 133 -28.89 -7.10 -26.56
CA ALA A 133 -28.53 -8.52 -26.66
C ALA A 133 -27.82 -9.02 -25.39
N VAL A 134 -27.72 -10.34 -25.26
CA VAL A 134 -26.76 -10.98 -24.34
C VAL A 134 -25.94 -11.97 -25.16
N ASN A 135 -24.61 -11.83 -25.14
CA ASN A 135 -23.75 -12.58 -26.05
C ASN A 135 -23.81 -14.09 -25.81
N GLY A 136 -24.23 -14.85 -26.82
CA GLY A 136 -24.38 -16.31 -26.77
C GLY A 136 -25.79 -16.82 -26.42
N LEU A 137 -26.75 -15.95 -26.09
CA LEU A 137 -28.14 -16.38 -25.89
C LEU A 137 -28.91 -16.38 -27.22
N THR A 138 -29.61 -17.49 -27.50
CA THR A 138 -30.49 -17.66 -28.68
C THR A 138 -31.89 -17.07 -28.49
N THR A 139 -32.17 -16.49 -27.31
CA THR A 139 -33.41 -15.75 -27.03
C THR A 139 -33.04 -14.28 -26.79
N ALA A 140 -33.64 -13.38 -27.60
CA ALA A 140 -33.42 -11.94 -27.47
C ALA A 140 -34.03 -11.39 -26.16
N PRO A 141 -33.48 -10.31 -25.57
CA PRO A 141 -34.10 -9.62 -24.45
C PRO A 141 -35.56 -9.23 -24.73
N ALA A 142 -36.46 -9.45 -23.77
CA ALA A 142 -37.85 -9.03 -23.89
C ALA A 142 -37.98 -7.54 -23.53
N ILE A 143 -38.28 -6.69 -24.52
CA ILE A 143 -38.30 -5.22 -24.35
C ILE A 143 -39.67 -4.66 -24.76
N SER A 144 -40.40 -4.14 -23.79
CA SER A 144 -41.62 -3.33 -24.01
C SER A 144 -41.33 -1.84 -24.15
N ASP A 145 -40.23 -1.36 -23.55
CA ASP A 145 -39.82 0.04 -23.58
C ASP A 145 -38.28 0.12 -23.69
N TYR A 146 -37.78 0.78 -24.74
CA TYR A 146 -36.34 0.97 -24.98
C TYR A 146 -35.73 2.12 -24.16
N THR A 147 -36.56 2.99 -23.58
CA THR A 147 -36.13 4.00 -22.60
C THR A 147 -36.09 3.47 -21.17
N ALA A 148 -36.80 2.36 -20.91
CA ALA A 148 -36.97 1.79 -19.58
C ALA A 148 -36.86 0.26 -19.54
N LEU A 149 -35.76 -0.30 -20.05
CA LEU A 149 -35.49 -1.73 -19.96
C LEU A 149 -35.13 -2.12 -18.52
N VAL A 150 -36.08 -2.71 -17.79
CA VAL A 150 -35.81 -3.32 -16.48
C VAL A 150 -34.81 -4.46 -16.65
N TRP A 151 -33.72 -4.43 -15.87
CA TRP A 151 -32.69 -5.46 -15.89
C TRP A 151 -32.23 -5.82 -14.48
N ASP A 152 -31.89 -7.10 -14.29
CA ASP A 152 -31.40 -7.65 -13.04
C ASP A 152 -30.19 -8.58 -13.27
N VAL A 153 -29.25 -8.54 -12.33
CA VAL A 153 -28.22 -9.55 -12.13
C VAL A 153 -28.49 -10.25 -10.81
N ASN A 154 -28.22 -11.55 -10.72
CA ASN A 154 -28.49 -12.30 -9.51
C ASN A 154 -27.61 -11.79 -8.34
N ALA A 155 -28.11 -11.89 -7.11
CA ALA A 155 -27.29 -11.71 -5.91
C ALA A 155 -26.33 -12.90 -5.69
N ASP A 156 -26.75 -14.12 -6.07
CA ASP A 156 -25.85 -15.26 -6.19
C ASP A 156 -25.43 -15.42 -7.66
N GLN A 157 -24.16 -15.17 -7.95
CA GLN A 157 -23.56 -15.32 -9.28
C GLN A 157 -22.58 -16.52 -9.33
N THR A 158 -22.59 -17.41 -8.33
CA THR A 158 -21.65 -18.55 -8.26
C THR A 158 -21.74 -19.51 -9.45
N THR A 159 -22.88 -19.58 -10.13
CA THR A 159 -23.09 -20.36 -11.37
C THR A 159 -22.64 -19.63 -12.64
N GLY A 160 -22.23 -18.37 -12.56
CA GLY A 160 -21.88 -17.51 -13.69
C GLY A 160 -22.80 -16.31 -13.86
N TRP A 161 -22.28 -15.26 -14.50
CA TRP A 161 -22.98 -14.00 -14.75
C TRP A 161 -23.19 -13.69 -16.25
N SER A 162 -22.63 -14.49 -17.15
CA SER A 162 -22.61 -14.24 -18.60
C SER A 162 -23.99 -14.09 -19.21
N GLU A 163 -24.97 -14.88 -18.76
CA GLU A 163 -26.37 -14.84 -19.22
C GLU A 163 -27.12 -13.56 -18.80
N LYS A 164 -26.54 -12.74 -17.91
CA LYS A 164 -27.06 -11.41 -17.53
C LYS A 164 -26.20 -10.25 -18.07
N ASN A 165 -25.19 -10.52 -18.89
CA ASN A 165 -24.30 -9.50 -19.47
C ASN A 165 -24.99 -8.73 -20.62
N LEU A 166 -25.81 -7.74 -20.26
CA LEU A 166 -26.52 -6.91 -21.21
C LEU A 166 -25.56 -6.06 -22.07
N LEU A 167 -25.66 -6.27 -23.38
CA LEU A 167 -25.07 -5.44 -24.42
C LEU A 167 -26.15 -4.54 -25.01
N ILE A 168 -25.85 -3.25 -25.19
CA ILE A 168 -26.72 -2.28 -25.88
C ILE A 168 -25.99 -1.60 -27.04
N SER A 169 -26.73 -1.18 -28.05
CA SER A 169 -26.24 -0.43 -29.20
C SER A 169 -27.20 0.70 -29.55
N ASN A 170 -26.68 1.93 -29.64
CA ASN A 170 -27.44 3.15 -29.94
C ASN A 170 -26.70 4.11 -30.90
N ASN A 171 -25.65 3.61 -31.58
CA ASN A 171 -24.79 4.39 -32.48
C ASN A 171 -25.49 4.82 -33.80
N VAL A 172 -26.60 4.15 -34.16
CA VAL A 172 -27.42 4.49 -35.33
C VAL A 172 -28.59 5.37 -34.90
N LYS A 173 -28.58 6.61 -35.37
CA LYS A 173 -29.53 7.67 -35.00
C LYS A 173 -29.99 8.40 -36.26
N ALA A 174 -31.21 8.91 -36.25
CA ALA A 174 -31.68 9.93 -37.17
C ALA A 174 -30.62 11.02 -37.40
N ASN A 175 -30.46 11.42 -38.65
CA ASN A 175 -29.44 12.32 -39.21
C ASN A 175 -28.00 11.76 -39.31
N ASN A 176 -27.72 10.55 -38.81
CA ASN A 176 -26.44 9.83 -39.06
C ASN A 176 -26.40 9.26 -40.51
N THR A 177 -25.33 8.55 -40.86
CA THR A 177 -25.02 8.15 -42.26
C THR A 177 -25.88 7.01 -42.84
N TYR A 178 -26.89 6.49 -42.12
CA TYR A 178 -27.67 5.34 -42.60
C TYR A 178 -29.01 5.79 -43.18
N LYS A 179 -29.02 5.94 -44.52
CA LYS A 179 -30.07 6.60 -45.31
C LYS A 179 -30.32 5.83 -46.59
N PHE A 180 -31.50 6.00 -47.16
CA PHE A 180 -31.94 5.32 -48.39
C PHE A 180 -31.15 5.72 -49.65
N ASP A 181 -30.44 6.84 -49.63
CA ASP A 181 -29.55 7.31 -50.71
C ASP A 181 -28.07 6.92 -50.50
N ALA A 182 -27.72 6.31 -49.35
CA ALA A 182 -26.36 5.85 -49.07
C ALA A 182 -26.03 4.60 -49.89
N ARG A 183 -25.08 4.73 -50.83
CA ARG A 183 -24.66 3.61 -51.71
C ARG A 183 -24.14 2.42 -50.88
N GLY A 184 -24.80 1.27 -51.02
CA GLY A 184 -24.22 -0.08 -50.85
C GLY A 184 -23.51 -0.39 -49.53
N THR A 185 -23.86 0.24 -48.41
CA THR A 185 -23.17 0.05 -47.12
C THR A 185 -24.13 -0.33 -46.00
N GLY A 186 -24.19 -1.63 -45.69
CA GLY A 186 -24.84 -2.14 -44.50
C GLY A 186 -24.21 -1.56 -43.21
N LYS A 187 -25.01 -1.36 -42.17
CA LYS A 187 -24.60 -0.58 -40.99
C LYS A 187 -24.23 -1.48 -39.81
N GLN A 188 -23.03 -1.29 -39.27
CA GLN A 188 -22.62 -1.95 -38.03
C GLN A 188 -23.24 -1.29 -36.80
N LEU A 189 -23.93 -2.10 -36.01
CA LEU A 189 -24.33 -1.81 -34.64
C LEU A 189 -23.13 -2.00 -33.70
N GLU A 190 -22.87 -0.99 -32.88
CA GLU A 190 -21.77 -0.96 -31.91
C GLU A 190 -22.29 -1.40 -30.54
N PHE A 191 -22.12 -2.69 -30.23
CA PHE A 191 -22.56 -3.24 -28.95
C PHE A 191 -21.56 -2.93 -27.84
N ARG A 192 -22.06 -2.31 -26.77
CA ARG A 192 -21.29 -1.85 -25.60
C ARG A 192 -21.95 -2.42 -24.34
N HIS A 193 -21.15 -2.77 -23.34
CA HIS A 193 -21.66 -3.35 -22.09
C HIS A 193 -22.43 -2.30 -21.29
N ALA A 194 -23.70 -2.59 -20.95
CA ALA A 194 -24.54 -1.71 -20.13
C ALA A 194 -24.22 -1.79 -18.63
N LEU A 195 -23.43 -2.79 -18.21
CA LEU A 195 -23.13 -3.11 -16.82
C LEU A 195 -21.66 -2.86 -16.47
N SER A 196 -21.38 -2.80 -15.17
CA SER A 196 -20.02 -2.78 -14.62
C SER A 196 -19.61 -4.18 -14.21
N LYS A 197 -18.32 -4.52 -14.37
CA LYS A 197 -17.75 -5.78 -13.84
C LYS A 197 -16.81 -5.49 -12.68
N VAL A 198 -16.83 -6.35 -11.66
CA VAL A 198 -15.81 -6.40 -10.60
C VAL A 198 -15.05 -7.72 -10.74
N THR A 199 -13.73 -7.66 -10.81
CA THR A 199 -12.83 -8.83 -10.81
C THR A 199 -11.99 -8.80 -9.54
N VAL A 200 -12.12 -9.83 -8.70
CA VAL A 200 -11.29 -10.01 -7.49
C VAL A 200 -10.31 -11.15 -7.74
N SER A 201 -9.01 -10.87 -7.69
CA SER A 201 -7.95 -11.87 -7.82
C SER A 201 -7.31 -12.14 -6.46
N LEU A 202 -7.59 -13.31 -5.89
CA LEU A 202 -7.09 -13.74 -4.59
C LEU A 202 -5.80 -14.55 -4.73
N LYS A 203 -4.77 -14.20 -3.99
CA LYS A 203 -3.51 -14.97 -3.85
C LYS A 203 -3.37 -15.43 -2.41
N ALA A 204 -3.06 -16.70 -2.18
CA ALA A 204 -2.77 -17.22 -0.84
C ALA A 204 -1.34 -16.85 -0.42
N GLY A 205 -1.22 -16.03 0.63
CA GLY A 205 0.02 -15.50 1.16
C GLY A 205 0.54 -16.28 2.38
N GLU A 206 1.10 -15.56 3.35
CA GLU A 206 1.73 -16.16 4.52
C GLU A 206 0.73 -16.89 5.44
N GLY A 207 1.17 -17.98 6.05
CA GLY A 207 0.35 -18.87 6.89
C GLY A 207 -0.48 -19.91 6.12
N PHE A 208 -0.69 -19.75 4.81
CA PHE A 208 -1.28 -20.78 3.95
C PHE A 208 -0.22 -21.80 3.52
N ALA A 209 -0.53 -23.09 3.65
CA ALA A 209 0.39 -24.16 3.27
C ALA A 209 0.57 -24.21 1.75
N ASP A 210 1.79 -24.46 1.26
CA ASP A 210 2.16 -24.44 -0.17
C ASP A 210 1.75 -23.15 -0.93
N SER A 211 1.48 -22.04 -0.22
CA SER A 211 0.85 -20.83 -0.76
C SER A 211 -0.42 -21.09 -1.59
N LYS A 212 -1.32 -21.95 -1.07
CA LYS A 212 -2.66 -22.21 -1.64
C LYS A 212 -3.75 -22.21 -0.57
N PHE A 213 -4.97 -21.91 -0.97
CA PHE A 213 -6.17 -22.15 -0.15
C PHE A 213 -6.48 -23.65 -0.10
N VAL A 214 -6.99 -24.16 1.02
CA VAL A 214 -7.38 -25.56 1.19
C VAL A 214 -8.77 -25.81 0.59
N ASN A 215 -9.68 -24.87 0.81
CA ASN A 215 -11.00 -24.79 0.19
C ASN A 215 -11.04 -23.68 -0.86
N ASP A 216 -12.02 -23.68 -1.75
CA ASP A 216 -12.25 -22.52 -2.62
C ASP A 216 -12.75 -21.32 -1.80
N PRO A 217 -12.07 -20.15 -1.84
CA PRO A 217 -12.47 -18.99 -1.06
C PRO A 217 -13.72 -18.33 -1.64
N THR A 218 -14.75 -18.11 -0.81
CA THR A 218 -15.97 -17.39 -1.24
C THR A 218 -15.76 -15.88 -1.14
N VAL A 219 -16.13 -15.13 -2.17
CA VAL A 219 -16.05 -13.66 -2.18
C VAL A 219 -17.45 -13.08 -2.37
N THR A 220 -17.79 -12.11 -1.53
CA THR A 220 -19.08 -11.42 -1.53
C THR A 220 -18.85 -9.91 -1.56
N LEU A 221 -19.32 -9.23 -2.61
CA LEU A 221 -19.47 -7.77 -2.59
C LEU A 221 -20.52 -7.44 -1.52
N LEU A 222 -20.30 -6.40 -0.71
CA LEU A 222 -21.24 -6.00 0.35
C LEU A 222 -22.37 -5.10 -0.20
N ASP A 223 -23.27 -4.64 0.68
CA ASP A 223 -24.53 -3.94 0.34
C ASP A 223 -24.38 -2.53 -0.28
N TRP A 224 -23.25 -2.24 -0.94
CA TRP A 224 -23.10 -1.11 -1.87
C TRP A 224 -23.42 -1.50 -3.32
N ALA A 225 -23.39 -2.81 -3.63
CA ALA A 225 -23.61 -3.31 -4.99
C ALA A 225 -25.10 -3.31 -5.36
N HIS A 226 -25.47 -2.54 -6.39
CA HIS A 226 -26.82 -2.60 -6.96
C HIS A 226 -26.94 -3.76 -7.94
N THR A 227 -27.97 -4.59 -7.77
CA THR A 227 -28.20 -5.81 -8.55
C THR A 227 -29.32 -5.69 -9.58
N ASN A 228 -30.06 -4.59 -9.57
CA ASN A 228 -31.22 -4.39 -10.41
C ASN A 228 -31.42 -2.90 -10.69
N GLY A 229 -32.10 -2.58 -11.79
CA GLY A 229 -32.41 -1.22 -12.17
C GLY A 229 -33.07 -1.16 -13.55
N THR A 230 -33.04 0.04 -14.13
CA THR A 230 -33.67 0.34 -15.42
C THR A 230 -32.64 0.95 -16.34
N VAL A 231 -32.39 0.31 -17.48
CA VAL A 231 -31.42 0.72 -18.51
C VAL A 231 -32.17 1.45 -19.62
N ASN A 232 -31.74 2.68 -19.93
CA ASN A 232 -32.18 3.40 -21.11
C ASN A 232 -31.30 2.99 -22.30
N VAL A 233 -31.80 2.12 -23.17
CA VAL A 233 -31.08 1.66 -24.36
C VAL A 233 -30.79 2.84 -25.31
N THR A 234 -31.62 3.87 -25.30
CA THR A 234 -31.53 4.98 -26.25
C THR A 234 -30.34 5.92 -26.01
N ASP A 235 -29.88 6.05 -24.77
CA ASP A 235 -28.74 6.93 -24.39
C ASP A 235 -27.65 6.24 -23.55
N GLY A 236 -27.88 5.01 -23.06
CA GLY A 236 -26.92 4.24 -22.26
C GLY A 236 -26.93 4.56 -20.77
N THR A 237 -27.86 5.38 -20.29
CA THR A 237 -28.00 5.69 -18.85
C THR A 237 -28.69 4.57 -18.07
N VAL A 238 -28.49 4.55 -16.75
CA VAL A 238 -29.07 3.56 -15.84
C VAL A 238 -29.67 4.25 -14.63
N THR A 239 -30.92 3.92 -14.30
CA THR A 239 -31.54 4.23 -13.01
C THR A 239 -31.35 3.03 -12.07
N LEU A 240 -30.78 3.27 -10.89
CA LEU A 240 -30.55 2.23 -9.90
C LEU A 240 -31.84 1.75 -9.22
N GLY A 241 -31.96 0.43 -9.04
CA GLY A 241 -32.90 -0.21 -8.12
C GLY A 241 -32.22 -0.56 -6.80
N ASN A 242 -32.58 -1.70 -6.20
CA ASN A 242 -32.10 -2.10 -4.88
C ASN A 242 -30.62 -2.55 -4.88
N ASN A 243 -29.93 -2.23 -3.79
CA ASN A 243 -28.62 -2.76 -3.38
C ASN A 243 -28.77 -4.02 -2.50
N THR A 244 -27.82 -4.95 -2.62
CA THR A 244 -27.71 -6.16 -1.79
C THR A 244 -26.36 -6.82 -2.03
N GLY A 245 -25.83 -7.54 -1.04
CA GLY A 245 -24.57 -8.27 -1.20
C GLY A 245 -24.59 -9.30 -2.35
N VAL A 246 -23.48 -9.39 -3.08
CA VAL A 246 -23.34 -10.22 -4.30
C VAL A 246 -22.23 -11.26 -4.14
N THR A 247 -22.57 -12.55 -4.13
CA THR A 247 -21.59 -13.64 -4.11
C THR A 247 -21.08 -13.92 -5.52
N MET A 248 -19.76 -13.89 -5.68
CA MET A 248 -19.10 -13.81 -6.99
C MET A 248 -18.88 -15.18 -7.67
N TYR A 249 -18.93 -15.20 -9.00
CA TYR A 249 -18.55 -16.34 -9.85
C TYR A 249 -17.06 -16.68 -9.70
N GLN A 250 -16.67 -17.95 -9.82
CA GLN A 250 -15.26 -18.35 -9.98
C GLN A 250 -14.89 -18.45 -11.47
N ALA A 251 -14.22 -17.42 -11.98
CA ALA A 251 -13.83 -17.35 -13.40
C ALA A 251 -12.59 -18.20 -13.73
N ALA A 252 -11.63 -18.32 -12.81
CA ALA A 252 -10.42 -19.11 -13.02
C ALA A 252 -9.71 -19.47 -11.71
N THR A 253 -8.88 -20.52 -11.76
CA THR A 253 -7.83 -20.79 -10.77
C THR A 253 -6.53 -21.09 -11.51
N ALA A 254 -5.47 -20.32 -11.23
CA ALA A 254 -4.17 -20.50 -11.85
C ALA A 254 -3.38 -21.62 -11.16
N ALA A 255 -2.92 -22.61 -11.93
CA ALA A 255 -2.10 -23.72 -11.42
C ALA A 255 -0.70 -23.27 -10.92
N THR A 256 -0.22 -22.13 -11.39
CA THR A 256 1.04 -21.51 -10.95
C THR A 256 0.73 -20.33 -10.05
N GLY A 257 1.23 -20.33 -8.82
CA GLY A 257 0.99 -19.26 -7.84
C GLY A 257 -0.39 -19.28 -7.16
N TYR A 258 -1.26 -20.25 -7.49
CA TYR A 258 -2.56 -20.50 -6.85
C TYR A 258 -3.50 -19.28 -6.77
N ASN A 259 -3.44 -18.37 -7.75
CA ASN A 259 -4.38 -17.26 -7.83
C ASN A 259 -5.80 -17.77 -8.15
N VAL A 260 -6.80 -17.36 -7.36
CA VAL A 260 -8.23 -17.63 -7.60
C VAL A 260 -8.89 -16.34 -8.05
N THR A 261 -9.37 -16.32 -9.31
CA THR A 261 -10.06 -15.17 -9.88
C THR A 261 -11.57 -15.33 -9.72
N LYS A 262 -12.18 -14.42 -8.98
CA LYS A 262 -13.64 -14.27 -8.85
C LYS A 262 -14.15 -13.08 -9.66
N GLU A 263 -15.35 -13.16 -10.22
CA GLU A 263 -15.96 -12.09 -11.02
C GLU A 263 -17.45 -11.91 -10.72
N ALA A 264 -17.95 -10.69 -10.79
CA ALA A 264 -19.38 -10.39 -10.72
C ALA A 264 -19.75 -9.18 -11.56
N LEU A 265 -21.02 -9.12 -11.97
CA LEU A 265 -21.65 -7.93 -12.55
C LEU A 265 -22.41 -7.14 -11.49
N VAL A 266 -22.40 -5.82 -11.62
CA VAL A 266 -23.21 -4.87 -10.84
C VAL A 266 -23.77 -3.78 -11.75
N MET A 267 -24.85 -3.13 -11.33
CA MET A 267 -25.40 -1.97 -12.05
C MET A 267 -24.45 -0.77 -11.90
N PRO A 268 -24.16 -0.02 -12.98
CA PRO A 268 -23.35 1.19 -12.91
C PRO A 268 -24.10 2.28 -12.14
N GLY A 269 -23.35 3.11 -11.41
CA GLY A 269 -23.85 4.05 -10.41
C GLY A 269 -23.72 3.54 -8.97
N SER A 270 -23.42 2.25 -8.76
CA SER A 270 -23.07 1.72 -7.42
C SER A 270 -21.82 2.44 -6.89
N ALA A 271 -21.86 2.96 -5.66
CA ALA A 271 -20.89 3.93 -5.14
C ALA A 271 -19.91 3.35 -4.11
N PHE A 272 -18.63 3.72 -4.21
CA PHE A 272 -17.58 3.33 -3.26
C PHE A 272 -17.47 4.34 -2.11
N ILE A 273 -18.29 4.18 -1.06
CA ILE A 273 -18.33 5.08 0.11
C ILE A 273 -16.98 5.07 0.87
N LYS A 274 -16.39 6.24 1.14
CA LYS A 274 -15.07 6.36 1.78
C LYS A 274 -14.99 5.59 3.11
N GLY A 275 -14.04 4.65 3.17
CA GLY A 275 -13.70 3.93 4.39
C GLY A 275 -14.74 2.90 4.83
N ALA A 276 -15.75 2.63 3.99
CA ALA A 276 -16.64 1.50 4.15
C ALA A 276 -15.99 0.22 3.62
N ASP A 277 -16.36 -0.92 4.21
CA ASP A 277 -16.04 -2.24 3.68
C ASP A 277 -16.90 -2.52 2.43
N ILE A 278 -16.25 -2.97 1.37
CA ILE A 278 -16.89 -3.19 0.06
C ILE A 278 -16.86 -4.67 -0.36
N ILE A 279 -15.94 -5.47 0.16
CA ILE A 279 -15.86 -6.90 -0.13
C ILE A 279 -15.60 -7.67 1.16
N ARG A 280 -16.36 -8.75 1.37
CA ARG A 280 -16.08 -9.79 2.35
C ARG A 280 -15.50 -11.01 1.64
N ILE A 281 -14.37 -11.49 2.13
CA ILE A 281 -13.70 -12.73 1.68
C ILE A 281 -13.82 -13.74 2.82
N ASN A 282 -14.16 -15.00 2.51
CA ASN A 282 -13.97 -16.13 3.42
C ASN A 282 -12.99 -17.11 2.77
N ALA A 283 -11.84 -17.35 3.40
CA ALA A 283 -10.80 -18.25 2.91
C ALA A 283 -10.34 -19.16 4.05
N ASP A 284 -10.52 -20.48 3.89
CA ASP A 284 -10.26 -21.50 4.91
C ASP A 284 -10.83 -21.11 6.30
N ASP A 285 -12.13 -20.78 6.32
CA ASP A 285 -12.92 -20.34 7.49
C ASP A 285 -12.47 -19.03 8.16
N ASN A 286 -11.51 -18.30 7.57
CA ASN A 286 -11.10 -16.97 8.01
C ASN A 286 -11.79 -15.88 7.17
N ILE A 287 -12.40 -14.89 7.84
CA ILE A 287 -13.15 -13.80 7.22
C ILE A 287 -12.29 -12.53 7.17
N TYR A 288 -12.21 -11.90 5.99
CA TYR A 288 -11.47 -10.66 5.76
C TYR A 288 -12.35 -9.62 5.06
N TYR A 289 -12.05 -8.34 5.25
CA TYR A 289 -12.77 -7.22 4.65
C TYR A 289 -11.84 -6.29 3.85
N VAL A 290 -12.27 -5.91 2.65
CA VAL A 290 -11.59 -4.92 1.80
C VAL A 290 -12.32 -3.59 1.90
N SER A 291 -11.60 -2.52 2.27
CA SER A 291 -12.15 -1.16 2.32
C SER A 291 -12.15 -0.45 0.96
N SER A 292 -12.96 0.59 0.83
CA SER A 292 -13.12 1.37 -0.41
C SER A 292 -11.85 2.09 -0.90
N GLU A 293 -10.80 2.24 -0.08
CA GLU A 293 -9.84 3.33 -0.28
C GLU A 293 -8.91 3.12 -1.47
N LYS A 294 -8.38 1.90 -1.66
CA LYS A 294 -7.48 1.59 -2.79
C LYS A 294 -8.23 1.66 -4.14
N ILE A 295 -9.51 1.23 -4.21
CA ILE A 295 -10.30 1.29 -5.47
C ILE A 295 -10.68 2.72 -5.85
N ARG A 296 -11.00 3.60 -4.89
CA ARG A 296 -11.24 5.03 -5.16
C ARG A 296 -9.99 5.74 -5.69
N ALA A 297 -8.82 5.44 -5.12
CA ALA A 297 -7.55 5.94 -5.63
C ALA A 297 -7.30 5.49 -7.09
N ALA A 298 -7.66 4.25 -7.44
CA ALA A 298 -7.58 3.73 -8.80
C ALA A 298 -8.57 4.39 -9.78
N ILE A 299 -9.80 4.72 -9.34
CA ILE A 299 -10.77 5.48 -10.15
C ILE A 299 -10.22 6.85 -10.52
N ASN A 300 -9.72 7.59 -9.53
CA ASN A 300 -9.17 8.93 -9.72
C ASN A 300 -7.90 8.93 -10.61
N ALA A 301 -7.05 7.90 -10.46
CA ALA A 301 -5.85 7.75 -11.27
C ALA A 301 -6.13 7.34 -12.74
N ALA A 302 -7.23 6.64 -13.01
CA ALA A 302 -7.56 6.13 -14.35
C ALA A 302 -8.44 7.09 -15.18
N ASP A 303 -9.54 7.57 -14.60
CA ASP A 303 -10.55 8.38 -15.30
C ASP A 303 -10.46 9.89 -14.94
N HIS A 304 -9.59 10.29 -14.00
CA HIS A 304 -9.61 11.61 -13.32
C HIS A 304 -10.93 11.97 -12.63
N ASP A 305 -11.76 10.98 -12.35
CA ASP A 305 -13.07 11.18 -11.73
C ASP A 305 -13.00 11.29 -10.21
N THR A 306 -14.02 11.93 -9.65
CA THR A 306 -14.23 12.14 -8.22
C THR A 306 -15.66 11.77 -7.79
N ASP A 307 -16.47 11.19 -8.68
CA ASP A 307 -17.80 10.65 -8.37
C ASP A 307 -17.76 9.39 -7.47
N ASP A 308 -16.65 8.67 -7.47
CA ASP A 308 -16.44 7.37 -6.81
C ASP A 308 -17.44 6.27 -7.25
N LEU A 309 -17.98 6.37 -8.48
CA LEU A 309 -19.02 5.46 -8.98
C LEU A 309 -18.48 4.35 -9.90
N THR A 310 -19.23 3.24 -9.94
CA THR A 310 -19.10 2.22 -10.97
C THR A 310 -19.68 2.69 -12.31
N LYS A 311 -19.00 2.41 -13.43
CA LYS A 311 -19.36 2.91 -14.77
C LYS A 311 -19.56 1.78 -15.78
N ALA A 312 -20.51 1.98 -16.71
CA ALA A 312 -20.86 0.99 -17.73
C ALA A 312 -19.67 0.67 -18.64
N GLY A 313 -19.33 -0.62 -18.78
CA GLY A 313 -18.21 -1.09 -19.60
C GLY A 313 -16.80 -0.93 -19.00
N LYS A 314 -16.67 -0.51 -17.74
CA LYS A 314 -15.42 -0.55 -16.98
C LYS A 314 -15.33 -1.84 -16.15
N ASN A 315 -14.12 -2.32 -15.93
CA ASN A 315 -13.80 -3.42 -15.02
C ASN A 315 -12.98 -2.92 -13.82
N TYR A 316 -13.49 -3.19 -12.63
CA TYR A 316 -12.88 -2.82 -11.36
C TYR A 316 -12.06 -4.02 -10.86
N ILE A 317 -10.76 -4.00 -11.13
CA ILE A 317 -9.84 -5.10 -10.81
C ILE A 317 -9.24 -4.85 -9.43
N ILE A 318 -9.43 -5.80 -8.51
CA ILE A 318 -8.95 -5.74 -7.14
C ILE A 318 -8.09 -6.99 -6.90
N LYS A 319 -6.79 -6.81 -6.69
CA LYS A 319 -5.86 -7.88 -6.32
C LYS A 319 -5.74 -7.92 -4.79
N VAL A 320 -5.89 -9.11 -4.21
CA VAL A 320 -5.79 -9.33 -2.76
C VAL A 320 -4.85 -10.48 -2.46
N THR A 321 -3.71 -10.19 -1.81
CA THR A 321 -2.89 -11.23 -1.18
C THR A 321 -3.43 -11.46 0.23
N VAL A 322 -4.01 -12.63 0.45
CA VAL A 322 -4.62 -13.05 1.71
C VAL A 322 -3.58 -13.85 2.51
N ASN A 323 -2.98 -13.24 3.53
CA ASN A 323 -2.28 -13.97 4.57
C ASN A 323 -3.33 -14.52 5.56
N LYS A 324 -3.00 -15.51 6.40
CA LYS A 324 -3.92 -15.98 7.47
C LYS A 324 -4.24 -14.94 8.55
N THR A 325 -3.67 -13.75 8.41
CA THR A 325 -3.37 -12.82 9.48
C THR A 325 -3.55 -11.35 9.10
N ALA A 326 -3.69 -11.07 7.79
CA ALA A 326 -3.77 -9.76 7.17
C ALA A 326 -4.18 -9.91 5.70
N ILE A 327 -4.70 -8.85 5.07
CA ILE A 327 -4.79 -8.78 3.60
C ILE A 327 -4.02 -7.59 3.06
N GLN A 328 -3.36 -7.79 1.92
CA GLN A 328 -2.75 -6.71 1.12
C GLN A 328 -3.62 -6.49 -0.10
N VAL A 329 -3.98 -5.24 -0.39
CA VAL A 329 -4.91 -4.90 -1.48
C VAL A 329 -4.27 -3.88 -2.42
N SER A 330 -4.20 -4.21 -3.70
CA SER A 330 -3.99 -3.26 -4.80
C SER A 330 -5.19 -3.27 -5.75
N ALA A 331 -5.42 -2.15 -6.44
CA ALA A 331 -6.58 -1.98 -7.30
C ALA A 331 -6.23 -1.21 -8.58
N THR A 332 -6.88 -1.58 -9.68
CA THR A 332 -6.83 -0.83 -10.95
C THR A 332 -8.21 -0.79 -11.58
N VAL A 333 -8.52 0.34 -12.23
CA VAL A 333 -9.70 0.44 -13.11
C VAL A 333 -9.19 0.35 -14.54
N VAL A 334 -9.77 -0.55 -15.32
CA VAL A 334 -9.46 -0.70 -16.74
C VAL A 334 -10.74 -0.84 -17.55
N ASP A 335 -10.67 -0.47 -18.81
CA ASP A 335 -11.66 -0.84 -19.81
C ASP A 335 -11.73 -2.36 -19.91
N TRP A 336 -12.92 -2.94 -20.14
CA TRP A 336 -13.20 -4.39 -20.01
C TRP A 336 -12.29 -5.27 -20.91
N THR A 337 -11.12 -5.58 -20.38
CA THR A 337 -9.98 -6.30 -20.96
C THR A 337 -9.16 -6.90 -19.81
N THR A 338 -8.26 -7.83 -20.10
CA THR A 338 -7.45 -8.52 -19.06
C THR A 338 -6.05 -7.93 -19.00
N VAL A 339 -5.69 -7.35 -17.85
CA VAL A 339 -4.34 -6.78 -17.59
C VAL A 339 -3.93 -7.12 -16.15
N GLU A 340 -2.66 -7.44 -15.94
CA GLU A 340 -2.10 -7.67 -14.59
C GLU A 340 -1.43 -6.41 -14.04
N ALA A 341 -1.85 -5.99 -12.83
CA ALA A 341 -1.18 -4.97 -12.03
C ALA A 341 -0.16 -5.56 -11.04
N ALA A 342 0.71 -4.71 -10.48
CA ALA A 342 1.75 -5.07 -9.53
C ALA A 342 1.22 -5.38 -8.11
N GLU A 343 2.09 -6.00 -7.31
CA GLU A 343 1.85 -6.41 -5.92
C GLU A 343 2.43 -5.39 -4.92
N GLU A 344 1.70 -5.15 -3.82
CA GLU A 344 2.11 -4.31 -2.69
C GLU A 344 2.30 -5.17 -1.45
N LEU A 345 3.28 -4.85 -0.59
CA LEU A 345 3.75 -5.71 0.52
C LEU A 345 3.75 -5.00 1.89
N PRO A 346 3.50 -5.69 3.01
CA PRO A 346 3.21 -5.10 4.33
C PRO A 346 4.51 -4.79 5.10
N LYS A 347 5.33 -3.91 4.53
CA LYS A 347 6.68 -3.59 5.01
C LYS A 347 6.65 -2.89 6.37
N ILE A 348 7.60 -3.25 7.23
CA ILE A 348 7.95 -2.42 8.40
C ILE A 348 8.80 -1.25 7.88
N LEU A 349 8.33 -0.03 8.07
CA LEU A 349 8.96 1.19 7.57
C LEU A 349 9.58 2.01 8.71
N VAL A 350 10.84 2.42 8.55
CA VAL A 350 11.59 3.27 9.48
C VAL A 350 12.22 4.41 8.66
N ASN A 351 11.55 5.57 8.62
CA ASN A 351 11.96 6.67 7.74
C ASN A 351 12.74 7.79 8.45
N ASN A 352 12.66 7.90 9.78
CA ASN A 352 13.47 8.85 10.55
C ASN A 352 14.14 8.16 11.73
N ALA A 353 15.47 8.26 11.77
CA ALA A 353 16.25 8.11 12.98
C ALA A 353 16.69 9.50 13.44
N TYR A 354 16.46 9.80 14.71
CA TYR A 354 16.91 11.02 15.36
C TYR A 354 18.01 10.68 16.37
N GLY A 355 19.09 11.46 16.35
CA GLY A 355 20.09 11.46 17.41
C GLY A 355 19.56 12.18 18.64
N ASP A 356 20.37 12.21 19.71
CA ASP A 356 20.00 12.95 20.90
C ASP A 356 19.72 14.44 20.57
N LYS A 357 18.73 15.03 21.24
CA LYS A 357 18.09 16.32 20.92
C LYS A 357 17.32 16.41 19.58
N GLY A 358 17.00 15.31 18.91
CA GLY A 358 16.11 15.36 17.74
C GLY A 358 16.76 15.83 16.43
N LYS A 359 18.11 15.85 16.35
CA LYS A 359 18.83 16.03 15.08
C LYS A 359 18.70 14.78 14.22
N SER A 360 18.85 14.88 12.90
CA SER A 360 18.95 13.70 12.03
C SER A 360 20.13 12.82 12.43
N PHE A 361 19.88 11.52 12.62
CA PHE A 361 20.91 10.50 12.68
C PHE A 361 21.12 9.92 11.26
N ASP A 362 22.35 9.54 10.94
CA ASP A 362 22.77 9.06 9.61
C ASP A 362 23.77 7.88 9.67
N LYS A 363 24.21 7.47 10.87
CA LYS A 363 25.16 6.36 11.07
C LYS A 363 24.43 5.01 11.05
N ALA A 364 24.90 4.04 10.25
CA ALA A 364 24.25 2.72 10.11
C ALA A 364 24.24 1.91 11.42
N PHE A 365 23.12 1.23 11.73
CA PHE A 365 22.85 0.65 13.06
C PHE A 365 22.13 -0.71 13.01
N ASP A 366 22.23 -1.48 14.09
CA ASP A 366 21.57 -2.79 14.21
C ASP A 366 20.12 -2.63 14.66
N PHE A 367 19.17 -3.24 13.94
CA PHE A 367 17.73 -3.15 14.24
C PHE A 367 17.23 -4.44 14.89
N TYR A 368 16.74 -4.28 16.11
CA TYR A 368 16.22 -5.36 16.94
C TYR A 368 14.71 -5.23 17.11
N ARG A 369 14.01 -6.36 17.21
CA ARG A 369 12.61 -6.41 17.65
C ARG A 369 12.36 -7.54 18.65
N SER A 370 11.34 -7.36 19.48
CA SER A 370 10.80 -8.39 20.39
C SER A 370 9.29 -8.22 20.53
N THR A 371 8.56 -9.28 20.88
CA THR A 371 7.15 -9.21 21.32
C THR A 371 7.00 -8.89 22.81
N SER A 372 8.12 -8.63 23.50
CA SER A 372 8.22 -8.34 24.93
C SER A 372 9.04 -7.07 25.15
N LEU A 373 8.70 -6.29 26.19
CA LEU A 373 9.46 -5.11 26.60
C LEU A 373 10.80 -5.48 27.25
N ASN A 374 10.89 -6.65 27.89
CA ASN A 374 12.03 -6.96 28.76
C ASN A 374 13.09 -7.83 28.08
N ASN A 375 12.68 -8.78 27.25
CA ASN A 375 13.48 -9.91 26.78
C ASN A 375 13.18 -10.23 25.32
N GLY A 376 13.84 -11.24 24.74
CA GLY A 376 13.48 -11.81 23.43
C GLY A 376 13.83 -10.94 22.21
N TYR A 377 14.72 -9.97 22.35
CA TYR A 377 15.21 -9.14 21.24
C TYR A 377 16.17 -9.91 20.35
N SER A 378 15.82 -10.03 19.07
CA SER A 378 16.68 -10.59 18.00
C SER A 378 17.15 -9.49 17.03
N LYS A 379 18.39 -9.56 16.54
CA LYS A 379 18.88 -8.72 15.43
C LYS A 379 18.30 -9.28 14.12
N ASP A 380 17.16 -8.74 13.72
CA ASP A 380 16.47 -9.18 12.50
C ASP A 380 16.92 -8.42 11.25
N ALA A 381 17.45 -7.20 11.39
CA ALA A 381 17.95 -6.41 10.28
C ALA A 381 19.09 -5.45 10.66
N GLU A 382 19.74 -4.91 9.63
CA GLU A 382 20.64 -3.76 9.71
C GLU A 382 20.03 -2.58 8.94
N MET A 383 20.15 -1.38 9.50
CA MET A 383 19.62 -0.14 8.94
C MET A 383 20.76 0.72 8.42
N SER A 384 20.67 1.16 7.16
CA SER A 384 21.65 2.06 6.56
C SER A 384 20.99 3.29 5.91
N TYR A 385 21.67 4.42 5.96
CA TYR A 385 21.17 5.70 5.43
C TYR A 385 21.98 6.13 4.21
N ALA A 386 21.29 6.62 3.17
CA ALA A 386 21.92 7.28 2.04
C ALA A 386 21.07 8.48 1.59
N THR A 387 21.71 9.63 1.38
CA THR A 387 21.05 10.93 1.14
C THR A 387 20.07 10.95 -0.04
N ALA A 388 20.22 10.03 -1.00
CA ALA A 388 19.35 9.91 -2.18
C ALA A 388 18.10 9.03 -1.97
N THR A 389 18.11 8.13 -0.98
CA THR A 389 17.05 7.12 -0.76
C THR A 389 16.48 7.14 0.66
N GLY A 390 17.08 7.91 1.58
CA GLY A 390 16.75 7.88 3.00
C GLY A 390 17.26 6.62 3.69
N TRP A 391 16.49 6.14 4.65
CA TRP A 391 16.78 4.91 5.41
C TRP A 391 16.37 3.66 4.64
N THR A 392 17.19 2.61 4.74
CA THR A 392 16.97 1.30 4.11
C THR A 392 17.23 0.18 5.12
N MET A 393 16.49 -0.92 5.00
CA MET A 393 16.47 -2.04 5.94
C MET A 393 16.91 -3.33 5.23
N THR A 394 17.92 -4.02 5.76
CA THR A 394 18.46 -5.25 5.16
C THR A 394 18.56 -6.39 6.20
N PRO A 395 17.84 -7.52 6.02
CA PRO A 395 16.73 -7.71 5.08
C PRO A 395 15.55 -6.77 5.39
N GLN A 396 14.71 -6.48 4.38
CA GLN A 396 13.44 -5.79 4.61
C GLN A 396 12.52 -6.67 5.46
N LEU A 397 12.09 -6.16 6.61
CA LEU A 397 11.16 -6.86 7.49
C LEU A 397 9.70 -6.52 7.15
N TYR A 398 8.80 -7.43 7.49
CA TYR A 398 7.36 -7.34 7.26
C TYR A 398 6.59 -7.59 8.55
N TRP A 399 5.38 -7.07 8.62
CA TRP A 399 4.43 -7.39 9.68
C TRP A 399 3.84 -8.79 9.42
N PRO A 400 3.96 -9.76 10.36
CA PRO A 400 3.42 -11.10 10.17
C PRO A 400 1.89 -11.11 10.26
N ASP A 401 1.32 -10.25 11.11
CA ASP A 401 -0.09 -10.17 11.43
C ASP A 401 -0.45 -8.83 12.11
N HIS A 402 -1.75 -8.56 12.28
CA HIS A 402 -2.25 -7.34 12.90
C HIS A 402 -2.37 -7.37 14.45
N LEU A 403 -2.12 -8.52 15.09
CA LEU A 403 -2.26 -8.76 16.54
C LEU A 403 -0.89 -8.77 17.27
N THR A 404 0.17 -9.16 16.58
CA THR A 404 1.55 -9.17 17.06
C THR A 404 2.07 -7.74 17.18
N HIS A 405 2.35 -7.35 18.42
CA HIS A 405 2.99 -6.09 18.73
C HIS A 405 4.51 -6.29 18.79
N TYR A 406 5.29 -5.34 18.27
CA TYR A 406 6.75 -5.36 18.32
C TYR A 406 7.32 -4.14 19.06
N GLN A 407 8.16 -4.43 20.05
CA GLN A 407 9.07 -3.52 20.69
C GLN A 407 10.31 -3.38 19.79
N PHE A 408 10.44 -2.27 19.07
CA PHE A 408 11.60 -2.01 18.19
C PHE A 408 12.72 -1.29 18.94
N ARG A 409 13.97 -1.66 18.66
CA ARG A 409 15.18 -0.98 19.17
C ARG A 409 16.21 -0.80 18.05
N GLY A 410 16.92 0.32 18.07
CA GLY A 410 18.12 0.54 17.25
C GLY A 410 19.35 0.59 18.14
N VAL A 411 20.42 -0.11 17.79
CA VAL A 411 21.66 -0.16 18.59
C VAL A 411 22.84 0.29 17.74
N TRP A 412 23.58 1.28 18.25
CA TRP A 412 24.77 1.82 17.60
C TRP A 412 25.92 2.00 18.60
N PRO A 413 27.19 1.74 18.23
CA PRO A 413 27.65 1.17 16.95
C PRO A 413 27.33 -0.34 16.85
N THR A 414 27.34 -0.88 15.62
CA THR A 414 27.04 -2.30 15.31
C THR A 414 28.06 -3.30 15.89
N THR A 415 29.16 -2.80 16.45
CA THR A 415 30.12 -3.57 17.25
C THR A 415 29.58 -3.92 18.65
N ALA A 416 28.62 -3.15 19.19
CA ALA A 416 27.93 -3.47 20.45
C ALA A 416 27.25 -4.84 20.39
N LYS A 417 27.21 -5.56 21.51
CA LYS A 417 26.59 -6.89 21.58
C LYS A 417 25.53 -6.94 22.69
N VAL A 418 24.31 -7.21 22.27
CA VAL A 418 23.21 -7.60 23.15
C VAL A 418 23.52 -9.01 23.67
N VAL A 419 23.30 -9.24 24.96
CA VAL A 419 23.45 -10.57 25.58
C VAL A 419 22.29 -11.47 25.13
N ASP A 420 22.57 -12.74 24.86
CA ASP A 420 21.52 -13.73 24.58
C ASP A 420 20.76 -14.10 25.87
N GLY A 421 19.44 -13.91 25.86
CA GLY A 421 18.57 -14.14 27.02
C GLY A 421 18.49 -12.97 28.00
N GLU A 422 18.03 -13.25 29.22
CA GLU A 422 17.91 -12.26 30.29
C GLU A 422 19.15 -12.26 31.20
N ASP A 423 19.52 -11.08 31.71
CA ASP A 423 20.36 -11.04 32.90
C ASP A 423 19.58 -11.58 34.11
N ALA A 424 20.15 -12.60 34.76
CA ALA A 424 19.52 -13.33 35.86
C ALA A 424 19.21 -12.46 37.10
N THR A 425 19.76 -11.25 37.18
CA THR A 425 19.49 -10.28 38.25
C THR A 425 18.32 -9.36 37.91
N MET A 426 18.13 -9.05 36.62
CA MET A 426 17.24 -7.98 36.16
C MET A 426 15.95 -8.48 35.49
N GLY A 427 15.91 -9.74 35.04
CA GLY A 427 14.79 -10.26 34.24
C GLY A 427 14.61 -9.51 32.91
N MET A 428 15.72 -8.98 32.38
CA MET A 428 15.78 -8.14 31.19
C MET A 428 17.02 -8.45 30.35
N GLN A 429 16.91 -8.29 29.05
CA GLN A 429 18.00 -8.42 28.10
C GLN A 429 18.80 -7.11 28.02
N VAL A 430 20.12 -7.23 28.03
CA VAL A 430 21.05 -6.12 28.29
C VAL A 430 22.22 -6.06 27.30
N ILE A 431 22.88 -4.91 27.21
CA ILE A 431 24.22 -4.74 26.66
C ILE A 431 25.17 -4.45 27.84
N LYS A 432 26.21 -5.27 28.02
CA LYS A 432 27.17 -5.10 29.11
C LYS A 432 28.20 -4.03 28.73
N VAL A 433 28.39 -3.03 29.57
CA VAL A 433 29.32 -1.90 29.36
C VAL A 433 30.34 -1.79 30.49
N ASN A 434 31.42 -1.06 30.24
CA ASN A 434 32.46 -0.78 31.22
C ASN A 434 33.05 0.63 31.02
N ASN A 435 33.71 1.16 32.04
CA ASN A 435 34.48 2.41 31.95
C ASN A 435 35.63 2.25 30.95
N VAL A 436 35.82 3.24 30.08
CA VAL A 436 36.83 3.27 28.99
C VAL A 436 37.25 4.69 28.63
N ALA A 437 38.40 4.84 27.97
CA ALA A 437 38.74 6.04 27.21
C ALA A 437 37.60 6.44 26.25
N TYR A 438 37.30 7.74 26.16
CA TYR A 438 36.29 8.21 25.21
C TYR A 438 36.83 8.20 23.77
N GLN A 439 36.16 7.50 22.86
CA GLN A 439 36.45 7.49 21.42
C GLN A 439 35.14 7.49 20.61
N GLU A 440 34.85 8.58 19.88
CA GLU A 440 33.68 8.68 19.01
C GLU A 440 33.67 7.52 17.98
N GLY A 441 32.50 6.93 17.75
CA GLY A 441 32.35 5.77 16.85
C GLY A 441 32.51 4.41 17.52
N THR A 442 32.93 4.34 18.79
CA THR A 442 33.35 3.08 19.42
C THR A 442 32.45 2.60 20.55
N PHE A 443 32.40 1.27 20.72
CA PHE A 443 31.76 0.61 21.83
C PHE A 443 32.78 0.33 22.96
N PRO A 444 32.45 0.55 24.24
CA PRO A 444 31.18 1.06 24.78
C PRO A 444 31.07 2.59 24.84
N SER A 445 32.15 3.36 24.59
CA SER A 445 32.21 4.78 24.98
C SER A 445 31.16 5.68 24.34
N ASP A 446 30.72 5.35 23.13
CA ASP A 446 29.79 6.13 22.31
C ASP A 446 28.45 5.38 22.09
N LEU A 447 28.11 4.43 22.97
CA LEU A 447 26.91 3.60 22.85
C LEU A 447 25.63 4.44 22.82
N LEU A 448 24.86 4.30 21.74
CA LEU A 448 23.58 4.94 21.48
C LEU A 448 22.48 3.88 21.30
N ILE A 449 21.40 3.97 22.06
CA ILE A 449 20.22 3.09 21.90
C ILE A 449 18.96 3.90 21.59
N ALA A 450 18.31 3.54 20.49
CA ALA A 450 17.00 4.04 20.11
C ALA A 450 15.86 3.12 20.51
N ARG A 451 14.72 3.76 20.75
CA ARG A 451 13.38 3.18 20.63
C ARG A 451 12.44 4.23 20.01
N PRO A 452 11.22 3.85 19.61
CA PRO A 452 10.15 4.81 19.37
C PRO A 452 9.78 5.52 20.68
N GLU A 453 9.65 6.84 20.65
CA GLU A 453 9.15 7.59 21.81
C GLU A 453 7.64 7.71 21.66
N ILE A 454 6.91 7.02 22.54
CA ILE A 454 5.47 6.84 22.48
C ILE A 454 4.89 7.36 23.80
N ALA A 455 3.74 8.03 23.75
CA ALA A 455 3.06 8.50 24.96
C ALA A 455 2.52 7.31 25.78
N GLU A 456 2.53 7.43 27.12
CA GLU A 456 2.17 6.33 28.04
C GLU A 456 0.69 5.91 27.96
N ASP A 457 -0.17 6.80 27.45
CA ASP A 457 -1.60 6.62 27.20
C ASP A 457 -1.91 6.20 25.76
N ALA A 458 -0.94 6.24 24.84
CA ALA A 458 -1.15 5.86 23.45
C ALA A 458 -1.36 4.35 23.33
N VAL A 459 -2.58 3.94 23.00
CA VAL A 459 -2.97 2.56 22.74
C VAL A 459 -2.88 2.22 21.25
N CYS A 460 -2.71 0.95 20.92
CA CYS A 460 -2.89 0.51 19.54
C CYS A 460 -4.33 0.80 19.08
N THR A 461 -4.47 1.50 17.96
CA THR A 461 -5.76 1.93 17.38
C THR A 461 -6.41 0.86 16.50
N ASN A 462 -5.82 -0.33 16.41
CA ASN A 462 -6.39 -1.47 15.70
C ASN A 462 -7.73 -1.88 16.33
N LYS A 463 -8.69 -2.23 15.46
CA LYS A 463 -10.07 -2.60 15.80
C LYS A 463 -10.42 -4.05 15.44
N GLU A 464 -9.45 -4.83 14.96
CA GLU A 464 -9.67 -6.23 14.59
C GLU A 464 -10.25 -7.06 15.75
N PRO A 465 -11.25 -7.94 15.52
CA PRO A 465 -11.80 -8.80 16.57
C PRO A 465 -10.72 -9.68 17.22
N GLY A 466 -10.67 -9.66 18.56
CA GLY A 466 -9.64 -10.37 19.33
C GLY A 466 -8.37 -9.56 19.59
N HIS A 467 -8.22 -8.38 18.98
CA HIS A 467 -7.14 -7.44 19.30
C HIS A 467 -7.32 -6.88 20.73
N THR A 468 -6.45 -7.28 21.66
CA THR A 468 -6.45 -6.73 23.02
C THR A 468 -5.84 -5.32 23.01
N THR A 469 -6.66 -4.29 23.24
CA THR A 469 -6.21 -2.89 23.32
C THR A 469 -5.16 -2.71 24.42
N THR A 470 -3.89 -2.68 24.00
CA THR A 470 -2.74 -2.56 24.88
C THR A 470 -2.07 -1.20 24.64
N LYS A 471 -1.48 -0.61 25.68
CA LYS A 471 -0.62 0.57 25.54
C LYS A 471 0.59 0.22 24.69
N LEU A 472 0.90 1.06 23.71
CA LEU A 472 2.00 0.84 22.77
C LEU A 472 3.37 0.85 23.46
N PHE A 473 3.50 1.55 24.59
CA PHE A 473 4.73 1.54 25.40
C PHE A 473 4.99 0.17 26.06
N GLU A 474 3.94 -0.48 26.57
CA GLU A 474 4.03 -1.74 27.29
C GLU A 474 4.04 -2.94 26.32
N GLY A 475 3.03 -3.03 25.45
CA GLY A 475 2.88 -4.13 24.50
C GLY A 475 3.77 -4.04 23.25
N GLY A 476 4.21 -2.84 22.88
CA GLY A 476 4.91 -2.58 21.61
C GLY A 476 4.00 -2.01 20.52
N ILE A 477 4.53 -1.83 19.31
CA ILE A 477 3.80 -1.26 18.17
C ILE A 477 3.13 -2.37 17.36
N CYS A 478 1.83 -2.24 17.10
CA CYS A 478 1.04 -3.10 16.22
C CYS A 478 1.17 -2.71 14.74
N ALA A 479 0.75 -3.60 13.82
CA ALA A 479 0.87 -3.36 12.38
C ALA A 479 0.21 -2.05 11.91
N THR A 480 0.94 -1.28 11.10
CA THR A 480 0.56 0.08 10.68
C THR A 480 1.17 0.43 9.32
N GLU A 481 0.45 1.22 8.51
CA GLU A 481 0.98 1.86 7.28
C GLU A 481 1.92 3.05 7.60
N GLY A 482 1.95 3.52 8.86
CA GLY A 482 2.75 4.67 9.29
C GLY A 482 4.22 4.33 9.59
N ASN A 483 5.11 5.27 9.29
CA ASN A 483 6.54 5.12 9.56
C ASN A 483 6.85 5.11 11.06
N ILE A 484 7.68 4.16 11.50
CA ILE A 484 8.23 4.13 12.85
C ILE A 484 9.41 5.11 12.91
N ASN A 485 9.35 6.07 13.85
CA ASN A 485 10.45 6.98 14.14
C ASN A 485 11.27 6.44 15.32
N LEU A 486 12.60 6.46 15.21
CA LEU A 486 13.53 6.00 16.25
C LEU A 486 14.29 7.19 16.84
N ASN A 487 14.43 7.26 18.17
CA ASN A 487 15.15 8.34 18.84
C ASN A 487 16.30 7.75 19.67
N PHE A 488 17.53 7.87 19.18
CA PHE A 488 18.76 7.44 19.84
C PHE A 488 19.08 8.35 21.04
N ARG A 489 19.58 7.75 22.13
CA ARG A 489 20.09 8.44 23.32
C ARG A 489 21.38 7.77 23.79
N TYR A 490 22.29 8.55 24.35
CA TYR A 490 23.59 8.07 24.84
C TYR A 490 23.45 7.26 26.13
N MET A 491 24.11 6.09 26.18
CA MET A 491 24.01 5.09 27.26
C MET A 491 25.19 5.12 28.26
N MET A 492 26.15 6.03 28.07
CA MET A 492 27.25 6.29 29.00
C MET A 492 27.16 7.73 29.51
N ALA A 493 27.79 8.03 30.65
CA ALA A 493 28.15 9.39 31.02
C ALA A 493 29.54 9.71 30.46
N GLN A 494 29.81 10.96 30.08
CA GLN A 494 31.16 11.42 29.76
C GLN A 494 31.72 12.16 30.97
N VAL A 495 32.95 11.84 31.40
CA VAL A 495 33.63 12.49 32.54
C VAL A 495 34.96 13.06 32.07
N GLU A 496 35.05 14.39 32.11
CA GLU A 496 36.21 15.19 31.79
C GLU A 496 36.79 15.82 33.06
N VAL A 497 38.12 15.84 33.21
CA VAL A 497 38.80 16.50 34.33
C VAL A 497 39.94 17.36 33.80
N ASN A 498 39.88 18.67 34.07
CA ASN A 498 40.86 19.65 33.60
C ASN A 498 41.76 20.11 34.74
N LEU A 499 43.03 19.70 34.75
CA LEU A 499 43.98 20.11 35.78
C LEU A 499 44.46 21.54 35.53
N ILE A 500 44.17 22.43 36.47
CA ILE A 500 44.56 23.84 36.44
C ILE A 500 45.66 24.07 37.48
N THR A 501 46.62 24.93 37.17
CA THR A 501 47.72 25.33 38.06
C THR A 501 47.94 26.84 37.94
N ALA A 502 48.67 27.44 38.87
CA ALA A 502 49.05 28.86 38.75
C ALA A 502 49.91 29.07 37.49
N SER A 503 49.69 30.17 36.75
CA SER A 503 50.42 30.45 35.50
C SER A 503 51.90 30.80 35.70
N SER A 504 52.28 31.27 36.90
CA SER A 504 53.66 31.43 37.34
C SER A 504 53.75 31.58 38.86
N GLY A 505 54.97 31.56 39.41
CA GLY A 505 55.26 31.81 40.82
C GLY A 505 55.21 30.56 41.72
N ASP A 506 55.49 30.75 43.01
CA ASP A 506 55.77 29.67 43.95
C ASP A 506 54.65 28.63 44.09
N ASN A 507 53.40 29.04 43.90
CA ASN A 507 52.23 28.17 43.99
C ASN A 507 52.05 27.22 42.78
N GLN A 508 52.75 27.44 41.65
CA GLN A 508 52.61 26.61 40.45
C GLN A 508 53.03 25.15 40.70
N VAL A 509 52.11 24.21 40.52
CA VAL A 509 52.37 22.76 40.47
C VAL A 509 52.72 22.37 39.04
N ASN A 510 53.69 21.46 38.87
CA ASN A 510 53.98 20.81 37.59
C ASN A 510 52.99 19.67 37.36
N LEU A 511 52.24 19.71 36.26
CA LEU A 511 51.20 18.71 35.93
C LEU A 511 51.68 17.64 34.94
N THR A 512 52.95 17.68 34.52
CA THR A 512 53.55 16.72 33.59
C THR A 512 53.43 15.29 34.13
N GLY A 513 52.72 14.41 33.43
CA GLY A 513 52.52 13.02 33.86
C GLY A 513 51.55 12.83 35.05
N ALA A 514 50.78 13.87 35.41
CA ALA A 514 49.75 13.78 36.45
C ALA A 514 48.71 12.70 36.13
N LYS A 515 48.25 11.97 37.15
CA LYS A 515 47.16 10.99 37.03
C LYS A 515 45.95 11.48 37.78
N VAL A 516 44.77 11.28 37.19
CA VAL A 516 43.50 11.42 37.90
C VAL A 516 42.82 10.06 37.92
N GLU A 517 42.39 9.65 39.09
CA GLU A 517 41.85 8.33 39.34
C GLU A 517 40.52 8.49 40.07
N LEU A 518 39.47 7.83 39.59
CA LEU A 518 38.21 7.69 40.30
C LEU A 518 38.36 6.59 41.34
N VAL A 519 38.14 6.91 42.61
CA VAL A 519 38.21 5.97 43.74
C VAL A 519 36.79 5.71 44.24
N ASN A 520 36.49 4.43 44.50
CA ASN A 520 35.17 3.91 44.84
C ASN A 520 34.15 4.04 43.70
N VAL A 521 34.59 3.78 42.46
CA VAL A 521 33.77 3.78 41.24
C VAL A 521 33.43 2.35 40.82
N LYS A 522 32.20 2.11 40.36
CA LYS A 522 31.84 0.87 39.64
C LYS A 522 32.35 0.95 38.21
N ASN A 523 33.09 -0.07 37.78
CA ASN A 523 33.73 -0.14 36.47
C ASN A 523 32.90 -0.84 35.39
N THR A 524 31.75 -1.40 35.75
CA THR A 524 30.87 -2.18 34.86
C THR A 524 29.42 -1.76 35.03
N GLY A 525 28.60 -1.99 34.00
CA GLY A 525 27.17 -1.75 34.05
C GLY A 525 26.42 -2.56 33.00
N ASP A 526 25.12 -2.64 33.19
CA ASP A 526 24.20 -3.35 32.30
C ASP A 526 23.17 -2.36 31.76
N VAL A 527 23.17 -2.18 30.44
CA VAL A 527 22.26 -1.28 29.72
C VAL A 527 21.06 -2.07 29.22
N THR A 528 19.88 -1.78 29.76
CA THR A 528 18.65 -2.49 29.44
C THR A 528 18.11 -2.11 28.05
N LEU A 529 17.72 -3.09 27.23
CA LEU A 529 17.08 -2.80 25.95
C LEU A 529 15.67 -2.21 26.14
N GLY A 530 14.91 -2.73 27.10
CA GLY A 530 13.53 -2.33 27.35
C GLY A 530 13.35 -0.87 27.71
N THR A 531 13.85 -0.46 28.87
CA THR A 531 13.68 0.90 29.42
C THR A 531 14.74 1.88 28.92
N ARG A 532 15.91 1.42 28.48
CA ARG A 532 17.15 2.20 28.30
C ARG A 532 17.70 2.79 29.60
N GLU A 533 17.45 2.10 30.69
CA GLU A 533 18.09 2.33 31.98
C GLU A 533 19.46 1.65 32.02
N VAL A 534 20.42 2.31 32.67
CA VAL A 534 21.80 1.82 32.83
C VAL A 534 22.03 1.54 34.30
N VAL A 535 22.23 0.28 34.66
CA VAL A 535 22.40 -0.14 36.05
C VAL A 535 23.87 -0.47 36.30
N PRO A 536 24.57 0.24 37.21
CA PRO A 536 25.99 0.02 37.45
C PRO A 536 26.19 -1.24 38.31
N THR A 537 26.95 -2.20 37.77
CA THR A 537 27.17 -3.54 38.32
C THR A 537 28.63 -3.75 38.74
N GLY A 538 28.91 -4.90 39.36
CA GLY A 538 30.23 -5.22 39.90
C GLY A 538 30.54 -4.54 41.23
N VAL A 539 31.78 -4.75 41.70
CA VAL A 539 32.30 -4.17 42.96
C VAL A 539 32.91 -2.80 42.66
N ALA A 540 32.69 -1.82 43.55
CA ALA A 540 33.33 -0.52 43.43
C ALA A 540 34.85 -0.63 43.71
N GLY A 541 35.64 0.07 42.92
CA GLY A 541 37.10 0.01 42.95
C GLY A 541 37.71 1.30 42.42
N GLU A 542 38.76 1.19 41.61
CA GLU A 542 39.50 2.32 41.06
C GLU A 542 39.44 2.34 39.52
N TYR A 543 39.47 3.53 38.92
CA TYR A 543 39.59 3.74 37.47
C TYR A 543 40.55 4.89 37.19
N VAL A 544 41.54 4.71 36.30
CA VAL A 544 42.43 5.80 35.87
C VAL A 544 41.78 6.52 34.70
N LEU A 545 41.49 7.81 34.83
CA LEU A 545 40.97 8.60 33.71
C LEU A 545 42.06 8.81 32.66
N ASP A 546 41.68 8.65 31.40
CA ASP A 546 42.58 8.62 30.25
C ASP A 546 43.02 10.04 29.84
N GLU A 547 44.26 10.22 29.40
CA GLU A 547 44.78 11.53 28.95
C GLU A 547 44.20 11.93 27.58
N ASP A 548 43.69 13.17 27.46
CA ASP A 548 43.25 13.70 26.17
C ASP A 548 44.48 13.93 25.28
N ALA A 549 44.49 13.31 24.09
CA ALA A 549 45.60 13.35 23.14
C ALA A 549 45.96 14.78 22.65
N ASN A 550 45.15 15.79 22.97
CA ASN A 550 45.33 17.19 22.57
C ASN A 550 45.70 18.12 23.73
N ASP A 551 45.50 17.72 25.01
CA ASP A 551 45.87 18.49 26.19
C ASP A 551 46.28 17.57 27.35
N ALA A 552 47.59 17.55 27.63
CA ALA A 552 48.18 16.74 28.70
C ALA A 552 47.70 17.09 30.12
N ASN A 553 46.96 18.19 30.32
CA ASN A 553 46.33 18.54 31.60
C ASN A 553 44.88 18.05 31.70
N LYS A 554 44.28 17.61 30.58
CA LYS A 554 42.90 17.13 30.50
C LYS A 554 42.84 15.61 30.56
N ARG A 555 41.87 15.07 31.30
CA ARG A 555 41.53 13.65 31.33
C ARG A 555 40.10 13.46 30.83
N LEU A 556 39.82 12.43 30.02
CA LEU A 556 38.51 12.23 29.38
C LEU A 556 38.17 10.74 29.17
N SER A 557 37.14 10.27 29.87
CA SER A 557 36.69 8.87 29.79
C SER A 557 35.16 8.79 29.71
N ALA A 558 34.65 7.73 29.08
CA ALA A 558 33.25 7.36 29.18
C ALA A 558 33.05 6.43 30.38
N ILE A 559 32.16 6.82 31.28
CA ILE A 559 31.94 6.20 32.59
C ILE A 559 30.49 5.68 32.68
N VAL A 560 30.31 4.54 33.33
CA VAL A 560 28.99 3.96 33.59
C VAL A 560 28.21 4.90 34.54
N PRO A 561 26.99 5.36 34.17
CA PRO A 561 26.11 6.14 35.03
C PRO A 561 25.90 5.50 36.42
N GLN A 562 26.10 6.27 37.49
CA GLN A 562 26.06 5.80 38.88
C GLN A 562 25.99 6.95 39.89
N ASP A 563 25.51 6.66 41.11
CA ASP A 563 25.58 7.56 42.27
C ASP A 563 27.02 7.85 42.72
N LEU A 564 27.24 9.03 43.30
CA LEU A 564 28.56 9.58 43.61
C LEU A 564 28.86 9.66 45.12
N SER A 565 27.94 9.17 45.98
CA SER A 565 27.86 9.45 47.42
C SER A 565 29.18 9.30 48.19
N ASP A 566 29.99 8.32 47.80
CA ASP A 566 31.23 7.93 48.47
C ASP A 566 32.44 7.92 47.50
N MET A 567 32.31 8.58 46.35
CA MET A 567 33.31 8.60 45.28
C MET A 567 34.29 9.76 45.45
N LYS A 568 35.56 9.57 45.08
CA LYS A 568 36.61 10.60 45.16
C LYS A 568 37.44 10.66 43.87
N PHE A 569 37.85 11.86 43.47
CA PHE A 569 39.04 12.01 42.63
C PHE A 569 40.29 11.84 43.50
N ARG A 570 41.18 10.91 43.14
CA ARG A 570 42.58 10.87 43.58
C ARG A 570 43.43 11.49 42.48
N ILE A 571 44.29 12.45 42.83
CA ILE A 571 45.19 13.12 41.89
C ILE A 571 46.61 12.84 42.34
N THR A 572 47.38 12.14 41.51
CA THR A 572 48.77 11.76 41.78
C THR A 572 49.71 12.58 40.89
N ILE A 573 50.62 13.34 41.50
CA ILE A 573 51.63 14.16 40.83
C ILE A 573 53.00 13.54 41.10
N THR A 574 53.80 13.27 40.06
CA THR A 574 55.19 12.79 40.20
C THR A 574 56.15 13.94 39.91
N ASN A 575 57.00 14.27 40.88
CA ASN A 575 58.07 15.25 40.72
C ASN A 575 59.29 14.62 40.01
N GLY A 576 60.21 15.45 39.49
CA GLY A 576 61.40 15.00 38.74
C GLY A 576 62.47 14.26 39.56
N THR A 577 62.11 13.80 40.76
CA THR A 577 62.89 13.04 41.74
C THR A 577 62.28 11.66 42.03
N ASP A 578 61.26 11.25 41.26
CA ASP A 578 60.37 10.10 41.49
C ASP A 578 59.52 10.17 42.78
N GLU A 579 59.58 11.29 43.51
CA GLU A 579 58.73 11.57 44.66
C GLU A 579 57.29 11.89 44.20
N THR A 580 56.28 11.34 44.89
CA THR A 580 54.87 11.46 44.52
C THR A 580 54.01 12.14 45.58
N ASP A 581 53.30 13.18 45.16
CA ASP A 581 52.26 13.86 45.94
C ASP A 581 50.88 13.30 45.56
N VAL A 582 50.03 13.00 46.54
CA VAL A 582 48.69 12.43 46.33
C VAL A 582 47.64 13.28 47.02
N TYR A 583 46.70 13.81 46.24
CA TYR A 583 45.58 14.63 46.70
C TYR A 583 44.24 13.90 46.51
N TYR A 584 43.25 14.24 47.33
CA TYR A 584 41.89 13.70 47.22
C TYR A 584 40.86 14.84 47.18
N ALA A 585 39.78 14.63 46.43
CA ALA A 585 38.59 15.47 46.45
C ALA A 585 37.32 14.63 46.32
N ASP A 586 36.33 14.89 47.17
CA ASP A 586 35.06 14.16 47.18
C ASP A 586 34.18 14.60 46.00
N VAL A 587 33.63 13.66 45.23
CA VAL A 587 32.83 14.02 44.04
C VAL A 587 31.42 14.49 44.46
N ALA A 588 30.82 13.91 45.50
CA ALA A 588 29.49 14.29 46.00
C ALA A 588 29.43 15.60 46.81
N SER A 589 30.56 16.27 47.08
CA SER A 589 30.55 17.69 47.48
C SER A 589 30.47 18.62 46.26
N ILE A 590 30.70 18.11 45.05
CA ILE A 590 30.73 18.90 43.83
C ILE A 590 29.32 19.15 43.28
N VAL A 591 29.30 20.27 42.58
CA VAL A 591 28.26 21.15 42.10
C VAL A 591 28.94 21.84 40.88
N ASP A 592 28.29 21.99 39.72
CA ASP A 592 28.92 22.22 38.38
C ASP A 592 28.81 23.64 37.72
N GLN A 593 28.53 24.70 38.50
CA GLN A 593 28.24 26.16 38.31
C GLN A 593 26.85 26.81 38.77
N THR A 594 25.69 26.73 38.09
CA THR A 594 24.52 27.65 38.31
C THR A 594 23.42 27.35 39.39
N SER A 595 22.55 26.33 39.25
CA SER A 595 21.33 26.02 40.06
C SER A 595 21.58 25.88 41.56
N ASN A 596 22.83 25.59 41.92
CA ASN A 596 23.34 25.40 43.27
C ASN A 596 22.92 24.10 44.00
N GLU A 597 22.48 23.08 43.26
CA GLU A 597 22.19 21.71 43.74
C GLU A 597 23.37 20.73 43.58
N LYS A 598 23.50 19.74 44.48
CA LYS A 598 24.59 18.74 44.43
C LYS A 598 24.47 17.74 43.29
N ILE A 599 25.59 17.40 42.65
CA ILE A 599 25.66 16.29 41.70
C ILE A 599 25.64 14.99 42.51
N THR A 600 24.46 14.36 42.63
CA THR A 600 24.33 13.09 43.38
C THR A 600 24.67 11.87 42.54
N ALA A 601 24.52 11.94 41.21
CA ALA A 601 24.73 10.84 40.28
C ALA A 601 25.22 11.35 38.92
N TRP A 602 26.11 10.59 38.28
CA TRP A 602 26.37 10.68 36.84
C TRP A 602 25.25 9.98 36.07
N LYS A 603 24.69 10.66 35.07
CA LYS A 603 23.52 10.22 34.30
C LYS A 603 23.88 9.90 32.86
N SER A 604 23.11 8.99 32.29
CA SER A 604 23.23 8.56 30.89
C SER A 604 23.06 9.75 29.93
N GLY A 605 24.05 9.97 29.06
CA GLY A 605 24.05 11.02 28.04
C GLY A 605 24.39 12.43 28.52
N GLU A 606 24.75 12.60 29.79
CA GLU A 606 25.28 13.87 30.30
C GLU A 606 26.82 13.89 30.24
N HIS A 607 27.38 15.08 30.00
CA HIS A 607 28.83 15.32 30.00
C HIS A 607 29.22 16.16 31.23
N TYR A 608 29.96 15.56 32.15
CA TYR A 608 30.45 16.16 33.38
C TYR A 608 31.89 16.61 33.21
N VAL A 609 32.18 17.89 33.49
CA VAL A 609 33.53 18.45 33.36
C VAL A 609 33.98 19.13 34.64
N TYR A 610 35.11 18.66 35.18
CA TYR A 610 35.65 19.07 36.47
C TYR A 610 37.02 19.73 36.31
N ALA A 611 37.11 21.06 36.33
CA ALA A 611 38.42 21.68 36.57
C ALA A 611 38.86 21.52 38.04
N LEU A 612 40.13 21.16 38.26
CA LEU A 612 40.75 21.02 39.59
C LEU A 612 41.95 21.96 39.67
N ASN A 613 41.97 22.93 40.59
CA ASN A 613 43.05 23.92 40.71
C ASN A 613 44.08 23.49 41.76
N LEU A 614 45.26 23.04 41.30
CA LEU A 614 46.36 22.56 42.14
C LEU A 614 47.35 23.67 42.44
N GLN A 615 47.70 23.82 43.72
CA GLN A 615 48.69 24.76 44.23
C GLN A 615 49.60 24.04 45.23
N LYS A 616 50.90 24.39 45.27
CA LYS A 616 51.91 23.68 46.10
C LYS A 616 51.57 23.54 47.60
N THR A 617 50.67 24.38 48.12
CA THR A 617 50.21 24.36 49.52
C THR A 617 48.72 24.05 49.69
N LYS A 618 47.97 23.84 48.58
CA LYS A 618 46.51 23.65 48.62
C LYS A 618 45.96 23.05 47.31
N LEU A 619 45.13 22.00 47.41
CA LEU A 619 44.18 21.65 46.34
C LEU A 619 42.91 22.50 46.50
N THR A 620 42.44 23.12 45.41
CA THR A 620 41.13 23.79 45.34
C THR A 620 40.36 23.27 44.14
N VAL A 621 39.34 22.43 44.33
CA VAL A 621 38.52 21.91 43.21
C VAL A 621 37.52 22.96 42.73
N SER A 622 37.29 23.05 41.42
CA SER A 622 36.56 24.16 40.79
C SER A 622 35.95 23.77 39.42
N ALA A 623 34.86 22.99 39.39
CA ALA A 623 34.29 22.43 38.16
C ALA A 623 33.86 23.46 37.06
N THR A 624 33.89 23.05 35.78
CA THR A 624 33.70 23.95 34.61
C THR A 624 33.10 23.23 33.39
N LEU A 625 31.78 23.32 33.17
CA LEU A 625 31.04 22.37 32.32
C LEU A 625 30.54 22.88 30.95
N THR A 626 30.66 22.03 29.91
CA THR A 626 30.18 22.24 28.54
C THR A 626 29.25 21.12 28.03
N ASP A 627 28.38 21.47 27.07
CA ASP A 627 27.12 20.80 26.75
C ASP A 627 27.29 19.35 26.24
N TRP A 628 26.37 18.40 26.54
CA TRP A 628 25.13 18.30 25.76
C TRP A 628 23.77 18.26 26.49
N LYS A 629 23.60 18.66 27.75
CA LYS A 629 22.40 19.44 28.18
C LYS A 629 22.58 20.15 29.53
N LYS A 630 23.15 21.36 29.52
CA LYS A 630 23.56 22.06 30.76
C LYS A 630 22.50 22.16 31.88
N VAL A 631 22.85 21.56 33.02
CA VAL A 631 22.58 22.03 34.39
C VAL A 631 23.95 22.26 35.06
N ASN A 632 24.02 22.93 36.21
CA ASN A 632 25.27 23.27 36.91
C ASN A 632 25.00 23.79 38.35
N ALA A 633 25.95 23.88 39.32
CA ALA A 633 25.80 24.42 40.72
C ALA A 633 27.11 24.90 41.48
N SER A 634 27.15 25.71 42.58
CA SER A 634 28.46 26.20 43.16
C SER A 634 28.79 25.94 44.66
N GLU A 635 30.08 25.62 44.96
CA GLU A 635 30.67 25.54 46.32
C GLU A 635 32.21 25.72 46.32
N ASN A 636 32.77 26.35 47.38
CA ASN A 636 34.20 26.45 47.65
C ASN A 636 34.58 25.48 48.78
N VAL A 637 35.34 24.42 48.49
CA VAL A 637 35.86 23.52 49.54
C VAL A 637 37.07 24.16 50.23
N TRP A 638 37.05 24.15 51.56
CA TRP A 638 38.15 24.60 52.42
C TRP A 638 38.71 23.40 53.18
N PHE A 639 40.04 23.29 53.15
CA PHE A 639 40.87 22.40 53.95
C PHE A 639 41.95 23.27 54.60
#